data_AF-A0A367RL59-F1
#
_entry.id   AF-A0A367RL59-F1
#
_cell.length_a   1.000
_cell.length_b   1.000
_cell.length_c   1.000
_cell.angle_alpha   90.00
_cell.angle_beta   90.00
_cell.angle_gamma   90.00
#
_symmetry.space_group_name_H-M   'P 1'
#
loop_
_entity.id
_entity.type
_entity.pdbx_description
1 polymer ?
#
loop_
_entity_poly.entity_id
_entity_poly.type
_entity_poly.pdbx_seq_one_letter_code
_entity_poly.pdbx_strand_id
1 'polypeptide(L)'
;MEREEQKDATIQLVGTLLNIGLGVAAFFATGGVAIFLGVAAALAGLGTAVYELEQADDLYASARAGEAGGKPLVNDAEEARFNLIMSWVNVLLAGVDLGFAVKGGTTLLEATSKARRMMKMHDVDVLSLLEANEIAEFKQAIKSLRTANARKTSEVPPELEQLKQKLTQRLGKEEGEKVFAQASSVFPRVELSPAKVSELNGFKDVLPSDLRDTVPIQVDHDLTGQIVKVHYLKVDGLVSEFYIQVAPGVKASEIREHVPTIKLMQRYTGLAGRVRVLRSQLGSNKEPRVGTKAWEAKFEIEKFEQMINTRVQKLAVDTSHLQDRIDGLQELAFLEAELPRFKQILASMDESPSVGYVAAQRQERWIRITENGAIESTNKPITDGISIYQDELKALRNLDSTALKDLTTEFGEQAVYQLIKRLKGQGLQRIYAAGGKNALKNAIDIIALENKGKIADFDDWITFMIKGNKSNEQILDILTELQEAKRLAGTLKNKEFVRVGGDFHEIFDRQGNKLPSFDLTVENKAGEVLRNVDVRSIKYPIELFGDLTQGIKYAIDKRVTGKTGTVEATIQIEIAERRNPGAGKRWYYNQQTGDYTIVEKDGSIRVPPKNIFQDVAENLVNIERENLHRIKENPHLNLIDR
;
A
#
# COMPACT_ATOMS: atom_id res chain seq x y z
N MET A 1 -2.34 63.16 -20.52
CA MET A 1 -1.49 62.12 -21.14
C MET A 1 -0.05 62.22 -20.66
N GLU A 2 0.98 62.76 -21.35
CA GLU A 2 2.38 62.63 -20.88
C GLU A 2 2.65 63.12 -19.43
N ARG A 3 2.01 64.22 -18.99
CA ARG A 3 2.11 64.71 -17.60
C ARG A 3 1.35 63.88 -16.57
N GLU A 4 0.33 63.13 -17.00
CA GLU A 4 -0.41 62.19 -16.14
C GLU A 4 0.30 60.84 -16.10
N GLU A 5 0.79 60.35 -17.24
CA GLU A 5 1.64 59.14 -17.31
C GLU A 5 2.91 59.29 -16.47
N GLN A 6 3.56 60.46 -16.46
CA GLN A 6 4.69 60.72 -15.55
C GLN A 6 4.30 60.76 -14.08
N LYS A 7 3.10 61.23 -13.73
CA LYS A 7 2.61 61.23 -12.36
C LYS A 7 2.27 59.82 -11.90
N ASP A 8 1.63 59.03 -12.75
CA ASP A 8 1.24 57.65 -12.46
C ASP A 8 2.46 56.74 -12.34
N ALA A 9 3.46 56.89 -13.23
CA ALA A 9 4.74 56.19 -13.12
C ALA A 9 5.50 56.55 -11.84
N THR A 10 5.41 57.81 -11.39
CA THR A 10 6.05 58.27 -10.14
C THR A 10 5.33 57.68 -8.91
N ILE A 11 3.99 57.64 -8.92
CA ILE A 11 3.19 57.07 -7.83
C ILE A 11 3.41 55.56 -7.73
N GLN A 12 3.44 54.84 -8.86
CA GLN A 12 3.74 53.40 -8.90
C GLN A 12 5.16 53.09 -8.41
N LEU A 13 6.15 53.87 -8.83
CA LEU A 13 7.55 53.69 -8.39
C LEU A 13 7.70 53.94 -6.89
N VAL A 14 7.11 55.02 -6.38
CA VAL A 14 7.16 55.36 -4.94
C VAL A 14 6.40 54.32 -4.10
N GLY A 15 5.22 53.87 -4.54
CA GLY A 15 4.45 52.83 -3.86
C GLY A 15 5.19 51.49 -3.82
N THR A 16 5.84 51.10 -4.92
CA THR A 16 6.62 49.87 -5.00
C THR A 16 7.85 49.91 -4.09
N LEU A 17 8.59 51.03 -4.08
CA LEU A 17 9.76 51.20 -3.21
C LEU A 17 9.39 51.21 -1.72
N LEU A 18 8.24 51.80 -1.37
CA LEU A 18 7.69 51.77 -0.01
C LEU A 18 7.29 50.35 0.43
N ASN A 19 6.62 49.58 -0.44
CA ASN A 19 6.25 48.19 -0.17
C ASN A 19 7.47 47.29 0.07
N ILE A 20 8.51 47.43 -0.77
CA ILE A 20 9.76 46.68 -0.60
C ILE A 20 10.48 47.09 0.69
N GLY A 21 10.59 48.39 0.96
CA GLY A 21 11.24 48.91 2.17
C GLY A 21 10.55 48.46 3.46
N LEU A 22 9.21 48.51 3.51
CA LEU A 22 8.42 48.11 4.67
C LEU A 22 8.41 46.58 4.85
N GLY A 23 8.36 45.80 3.76
CA GLY A 23 8.43 44.33 3.82
C GLY A 23 9.79 43.83 4.32
N VAL A 24 10.89 44.42 3.85
CA VAL A 24 12.24 44.09 4.32
C VAL A 24 12.43 44.52 5.78
N ALA A 25 11.94 45.70 6.16
CA ALA A 25 12.03 46.17 7.56
C ALA A 25 11.20 45.30 8.53
N ALA A 26 10.02 44.82 8.11
CA ALA A 26 9.20 43.92 8.90
C ALA A 26 9.86 42.54 9.13
N PHE A 27 10.68 42.08 8.18
CA PHE A 27 11.41 40.81 8.28
C PHE A 27 12.53 40.84 9.34
N PHE A 28 13.18 42.00 9.53
CA PHE A 28 14.26 42.15 10.51
C PHE A 28 13.82 42.71 11.87
N ALA A 29 12.61 43.25 11.97
CA ALA A 29 12.04 43.72 13.24
C ALA A 29 11.51 42.54 14.07
N THR A 30 11.61 42.63 15.40
CA THR A 30 11.00 41.66 16.33
C THR A 30 9.95 42.33 17.22
N GLY A 31 8.93 41.58 17.65
CA GLY A 31 7.87 42.07 18.52
C GLY A 31 6.85 42.99 17.83
N GLY A 32 6.23 43.90 18.59
CA GLY A 32 5.13 44.75 18.11
C GLY A 32 5.47 45.68 16.94
N VAL A 33 6.75 45.99 16.72
CA VAL A 33 7.22 46.82 15.59
C VAL A 33 7.09 46.08 14.26
N ALA A 34 7.31 44.76 14.23
CA ALA A 34 7.14 43.94 13.02
C ALA A 34 5.66 43.86 12.59
N ILE A 35 4.75 43.81 13.57
CA ILE A 35 3.30 43.81 13.33
C ILE A 35 2.87 45.13 12.70
N PHE A 36 3.32 46.27 13.26
CA PHE A 36 2.96 47.58 12.73
C PHE A 36 3.48 47.81 11.30
N LEU A 37 4.73 47.41 11.03
CA LEU A 37 5.33 47.50 9.69
C LEU A 37 4.66 46.54 8.68
N GLY A 38 4.28 45.34 9.12
CA GLY A 38 3.52 44.39 8.30
C GLY A 38 2.12 44.88 7.95
N VAL A 39 1.41 45.50 8.91
CA VAL A 39 0.09 46.11 8.66
C VAL A 39 0.22 47.29 7.69
N ALA A 40 1.23 48.15 7.87
CA ALA A 40 1.47 49.28 6.98
C ALA A 40 1.80 48.85 5.54
N ALA A 41 2.64 47.82 5.37
CA ALA A 41 2.95 47.24 4.06
C ALA A 41 1.71 46.61 3.40
N ALA A 42 0.89 45.88 4.16
CA ALA A 42 -0.32 45.27 3.64
C ALA A 42 -1.37 46.32 3.22
N LEU A 43 -1.54 47.40 3.99
CA LEU A 43 -2.43 48.50 3.64
C LEU A 43 -1.96 49.24 2.38
N ALA A 44 -0.65 49.44 2.22
CA ALA A 44 -0.08 50.03 1.02
C ALA A 44 -0.27 49.11 -0.20
N GLY A 45 0.02 47.81 -0.09
CA GLY A 45 -0.24 46.82 -1.14
C GLY A 45 -1.70 46.70 -1.54
N LEU A 46 -2.63 46.78 -0.57
CA LEU A 46 -4.07 46.77 -0.84
C LEU A 46 -4.53 48.05 -1.55
N GLY A 47 -3.96 49.21 -1.18
CA GLY A 47 -4.20 50.47 -1.90
C GLY A 47 -3.74 50.41 -3.36
N THR A 48 -2.56 49.84 -3.62
CA THR A 48 -2.06 49.66 -5.00
C THR A 48 -2.91 48.67 -5.79
N ALA A 49 -3.29 47.54 -5.20
CA ALA A 49 -4.10 46.53 -5.88
C ALA A 49 -5.53 47.03 -6.20
N VAL A 50 -6.13 47.83 -5.31
CA VAL A 50 -7.45 48.45 -5.55
C VAL A 50 -7.35 49.50 -6.67
N TYR A 51 -6.27 50.26 -6.72
CA TYR A 51 -6.02 51.23 -7.80
C TYR A 51 -5.77 50.54 -9.15
N GLU A 52 -5.00 49.45 -9.18
CA GLU A 52 -4.81 48.62 -10.38
C GLU A 52 -6.14 48.00 -10.85
N LEU A 53 -7.00 47.59 -9.92
CA LEU A 53 -8.33 47.07 -10.23
C LEU A 53 -9.24 48.14 -10.85
N GLU A 54 -9.21 49.37 -10.33
CA GLU A 54 -9.96 50.50 -10.90
C GLU A 54 -9.49 50.83 -12.32
N GLN A 55 -8.17 50.90 -12.56
CA GLN A 55 -7.63 51.08 -13.92
C GLN A 55 -8.02 49.94 -14.86
N ALA A 56 -7.96 48.70 -14.39
CA ALA A 56 -8.30 47.54 -15.22
C ALA A 56 -9.80 47.47 -15.54
N ASP A 57 -10.67 47.92 -14.62
CA ASP A 57 -12.11 48.02 -14.85
C ASP A 57 -12.45 49.13 -15.86
N ASP A 58 -11.81 50.29 -15.76
CA ASP A 58 -11.95 51.38 -16.74
C ASP A 58 -11.46 50.98 -18.14
N LEU A 59 -10.34 50.26 -18.22
CA LEU A 59 -9.81 49.69 -19.46
C LEU A 59 -10.76 48.65 -20.06
N TYR A 60 -11.32 47.76 -19.22
CA TYR A 60 -12.26 46.74 -19.68
C TYR A 60 -13.62 47.34 -20.11
N ALA A 61 -14.13 48.33 -19.38
CA ALA A 61 -15.34 49.07 -19.74
C ALA A 61 -15.14 49.81 -21.07
N SER A 62 -13.96 50.42 -21.27
CA SER A 62 -13.59 51.08 -22.53
C SER A 62 -13.45 50.09 -23.69
N ALA A 63 -12.86 48.92 -23.46
CA ALA A 63 -12.77 47.84 -24.45
C ALA A 63 -14.16 47.30 -24.85
N ARG A 64 -15.09 47.24 -23.89
CA ARG A 64 -16.47 46.77 -24.11
C ARG A 64 -17.36 47.81 -24.79
N ALA A 65 -17.09 49.10 -24.60
CA ALA A 65 -17.81 50.19 -25.24
C ALA A 65 -17.58 50.27 -26.77
N GLY A 66 -16.55 49.58 -27.29
CA GLY A 66 -16.26 49.51 -28.73
C GLY A 66 -15.52 50.74 -29.27
N GLU A 67 -15.78 51.12 -30.53
CA GLU A 67 -15.10 52.25 -31.17
C GLU A 67 -15.78 53.60 -30.84
N ALA A 68 -15.01 54.57 -30.36
CA ALA A 68 -15.43 55.96 -30.31
C ALA A 68 -14.79 56.72 -31.48
N GLY A 69 -15.59 57.12 -32.47
CA GLY A 69 -15.10 57.84 -33.64
C GLY A 69 -14.39 56.97 -34.68
N GLY A 70 -14.71 55.67 -34.77
CA GLY A 70 -14.18 54.78 -35.81
C GLY A 70 -12.77 54.23 -35.55
N LYS A 71 -12.31 54.29 -34.29
CA LYS A 71 -11.09 53.63 -33.83
C LYS A 71 -11.38 52.85 -32.55
N PRO A 72 -10.85 51.62 -32.41
CA PRO A 72 -10.99 50.85 -31.18
C PRO A 72 -10.36 51.61 -30.02
N LEU A 73 -11.11 51.76 -28.93
CA LEU A 73 -10.65 52.45 -27.72
C LEU A 73 -9.53 51.66 -27.00
N VAL A 74 -9.45 50.35 -27.24
CA VAL A 74 -8.42 49.44 -26.70
C VAL A 74 -8.01 48.47 -27.79
N ASN A 75 -6.70 48.26 -27.99
CA ASN A 75 -6.16 47.46 -29.09
C ASN A 75 -6.43 45.95 -28.94
N ASP A 76 -6.67 45.48 -27.72
CA ASP A 76 -6.91 44.07 -27.42
C ASP A 76 -7.89 43.94 -26.23
N ALA A 77 -9.11 43.49 -26.53
CA ALA A 77 -10.15 43.30 -25.53
C ALA A 77 -9.90 42.07 -24.64
N GLU A 78 -9.13 41.08 -25.12
CA GLU A 78 -8.72 39.92 -24.31
C GLU A 78 -7.63 40.30 -23.31
N GLU A 79 -6.69 41.16 -23.70
CA GLU A 79 -5.68 41.72 -22.80
C GLU A 79 -6.33 42.54 -21.66
N ALA A 80 -7.32 43.39 -21.98
CA ALA A 80 -8.06 44.15 -20.98
C ALA A 80 -8.82 43.24 -20.00
N ARG A 81 -9.45 42.16 -20.51
CA ARG A 81 -10.14 41.16 -19.68
C ARG A 81 -9.16 40.40 -18.78
N PHE A 82 -8.00 40.02 -19.30
CA PHE A 82 -6.97 39.33 -18.54
C PHE A 82 -6.41 40.23 -17.42
N ASN A 83 -6.16 41.52 -17.71
CA ASN A 83 -5.68 42.49 -16.73
C ASN A 83 -6.70 42.72 -15.59
N LEU A 84 -8.00 42.72 -15.90
CA LEU A 84 -9.06 42.78 -14.88
C LEU A 84 -9.04 41.56 -13.95
N ILE A 85 -8.84 40.36 -14.50
CA ILE A 85 -8.76 39.11 -13.74
C ILE A 85 -7.52 39.12 -12.83
N MET A 86 -6.36 39.53 -13.36
CA MET A 86 -5.11 39.60 -12.59
C MET A 86 -5.16 40.65 -11.48
N SER A 87 -5.83 41.78 -11.71
CA SER A 87 -6.01 42.82 -10.68
C SER A 87 -6.90 42.32 -9.53
N TRP A 88 -7.93 41.51 -9.83
CA TRP A 88 -8.73 40.83 -8.80
C TRP A 88 -7.92 39.84 -7.98
N VAL A 89 -7.02 39.08 -8.62
CA VAL A 89 -6.10 38.17 -7.93
C VAL A 89 -5.18 38.96 -7.00
N ASN A 90 -4.66 40.11 -7.43
CA ASN A 90 -3.81 40.98 -6.61
C ASN A 90 -4.57 41.55 -5.39
N VAL A 91 -5.82 42.00 -5.56
CA VAL A 91 -6.66 42.49 -4.44
C VAL A 91 -6.95 41.37 -3.43
N LEU A 92 -7.22 40.16 -3.92
CA LEU A 92 -7.41 38.98 -3.07
C LEU A 92 -6.16 38.63 -2.26
N LEU A 93 -4.98 38.67 -2.90
CA LEU A 93 -3.71 38.40 -2.24
C LEU A 93 -3.37 39.49 -1.21
N ALA A 94 -3.56 40.78 -1.55
CA ALA A 94 -3.32 41.89 -0.64
C ALA A 94 -4.29 41.91 0.57
N GLY A 95 -5.56 41.55 0.36
CA GLY A 95 -6.54 41.40 1.44
C GLY A 95 -6.23 40.25 2.40
N VAL A 96 -5.62 39.20 1.85
CA VAL A 96 -5.10 38.07 2.62
C VAL A 96 -3.86 38.48 3.44
N ASP A 97 -2.96 39.30 2.87
CA ASP A 97 -1.80 39.88 3.59
C ASP A 97 -2.20 40.80 4.76
N LEU A 98 -3.25 41.60 4.59
CA LEU A 98 -3.80 42.44 5.67
C LEU A 98 -4.41 41.58 6.80
N GLY A 99 -5.06 40.47 6.44
CA GLY A 99 -5.54 39.48 7.40
C GLY A 99 -4.41 38.80 8.19
N PHE A 100 -3.23 38.62 7.57
CA PHE A 100 -2.03 38.06 8.20
C PHE A 100 -1.35 39.01 9.18
N ALA A 101 -1.31 40.30 8.87
CA ALA A 101 -0.69 41.29 9.74
C ALA A 101 -1.47 41.51 11.05
N VAL A 102 -2.78 41.25 11.05
CA VAL A 102 -3.66 41.38 12.22
C VAL A 102 -3.75 40.08 13.05
N LYS A 103 -3.41 38.91 12.49
CA LYS A 103 -3.43 37.60 13.19
C LYS A 103 -2.12 36.85 12.95
N GLY A 104 -1.22 36.90 13.95
CA GLY A 104 0.16 36.40 13.87
C GLY A 104 0.37 35.04 13.19
N GLY A 105 1.16 35.05 12.11
CA GLY A 105 2.15 34.04 11.74
C GLY A 105 1.72 32.68 11.15
N THR A 106 0.61 32.07 11.59
CA THR A 106 0.31 30.66 11.22
C THR A 106 -0.55 30.49 9.97
N THR A 107 -1.06 31.56 9.37
CA THR A 107 -2.13 31.53 8.36
C THR A 107 -1.66 31.67 6.90
N LEU A 108 -0.38 32.00 6.67
CA LEU A 108 0.20 32.13 5.32
C LEU A 108 0.13 30.81 4.52
N LEU A 109 0.32 29.67 5.20
CA LEU A 109 0.25 28.34 4.60
C LEU A 109 -1.19 27.90 4.26
N GLU A 110 -2.18 28.29 5.07
CA GLU A 110 -3.58 27.92 4.83
C GLU A 110 -4.19 28.67 3.64
N ALA A 111 -3.96 29.98 3.52
CA ALA A 111 -4.55 30.75 2.41
C ALA A 111 -3.90 30.43 1.06
N THR A 112 -2.58 30.21 1.04
CA THR A 112 -1.86 29.75 -0.16
C THR A 112 -2.30 28.35 -0.57
N SER A 113 -2.58 27.46 0.39
CA SER A 113 -3.13 26.14 0.08
C SER A 113 -4.53 26.23 -0.54
N LYS A 114 -5.42 27.09 -0.04
CA LYS A 114 -6.78 27.31 -0.58
C LYS A 114 -6.77 27.92 -1.98
N ALA A 115 -5.99 28.97 -2.22
CA ALA A 115 -5.87 29.58 -3.55
C ALA A 115 -5.26 28.60 -4.56
N ARG A 116 -4.32 27.74 -4.13
CA ARG A 116 -3.70 26.74 -4.99
C ARG A 116 -4.61 25.53 -5.26
N ARG A 117 -5.47 25.14 -4.31
CA ARG A 117 -6.59 24.20 -4.54
C ARG A 117 -7.51 24.74 -5.63
N MET A 118 -7.84 26.03 -5.58
CA MET A 118 -8.64 26.71 -6.60
C MET A 118 -7.98 26.75 -7.98
N MET A 119 -6.67 26.58 -8.16
CA MET A 119 -6.05 26.62 -9.50
C MET A 119 -5.86 25.23 -10.13
N LYS A 120 -6.02 24.15 -9.35
CA LYS A 120 -5.74 22.77 -9.81
C LYS A 120 -6.99 21.91 -9.95
N MET A 121 -8.17 22.42 -9.60
CA MET A 121 -9.42 21.70 -9.86
C MET A 121 -9.71 21.76 -11.37
N HIS A 122 -10.15 20.64 -11.95
CA HIS A 122 -10.48 20.57 -13.38
C HIS A 122 -11.69 21.44 -13.76
N ASP A 123 -12.41 21.95 -12.76
CA ASP A 123 -13.66 22.71 -12.88
C ASP A 123 -13.48 24.24 -12.73
N VAL A 124 -12.25 24.75 -12.66
CA VAL A 124 -11.98 26.17 -12.33
C VAL A 124 -12.36 27.11 -13.45
N ASP A 125 -12.40 26.61 -14.68
CA ASP A 125 -12.91 27.31 -15.84
C ASP A 125 -14.35 27.79 -15.61
N VAL A 126 -15.12 27.12 -14.74
CA VAL A 126 -16.45 27.58 -14.34
C VAL A 126 -16.43 28.95 -13.68
N LEU A 127 -15.36 29.29 -12.94
CA LEU A 127 -15.23 30.60 -12.31
C LEU A 127 -15.05 31.72 -13.34
N SER A 128 -14.51 31.41 -14.52
CA SER A 128 -14.38 32.37 -15.63
C SER A 128 -15.72 32.63 -16.33
N LEU A 129 -16.70 31.74 -16.14
CA LEU A 129 -18.05 31.85 -16.67
C LEU A 129 -19.00 32.59 -15.72
N LEU A 130 -18.59 32.81 -14.46
CA LEU A 130 -19.37 33.56 -13.47
C LEU A 130 -19.01 35.04 -13.46
N GLU A 131 -20.02 35.89 -13.32
CA GLU A 131 -19.84 37.32 -13.06
C GLU A 131 -19.41 37.58 -11.60
N ALA A 132 -18.78 38.73 -11.33
CA ALA A 132 -18.26 39.05 -9.99
C ALA A 132 -19.35 39.06 -8.90
N ASN A 133 -20.55 39.56 -9.24
CA ASN A 133 -21.72 39.50 -8.37
C ASN A 133 -22.20 38.06 -8.13
N GLU A 134 -22.19 37.19 -9.14
CA GLU A 134 -22.56 35.78 -9.03
C GLU A 134 -21.58 35.01 -8.13
N ILE A 135 -20.28 35.31 -8.21
CA ILE A 135 -19.24 34.78 -7.31
C ILE A 135 -19.49 35.23 -5.86
N ALA A 136 -19.82 36.50 -5.66
CA ALA A 136 -20.15 37.05 -4.34
C ALA A 136 -21.43 36.44 -3.77
N GLU A 137 -22.46 36.26 -4.60
CA GLU A 137 -23.72 35.59 -4.28
C GLU A 137 -23.47 34.12 -3.90
N PHE A 138 -22.63 33.40 -4.65
CA PHE A 138 -22.18 32.04 -4.29
C PHE A 138 -21.50 32.01 -2.92
N LYS A 139 -20.55 32.91 -2.67
CA LYS A 139 -19.87 33.00 -1.37
C LYS A 139 -20.85 33.31 -0.23
N GLN A 140 -21.78 34.23 -0.45
CA GLN A 140 -22.77 34.62 0.55
C GLN A 140 -23.73 33.47 0.85
N ALA A 141 -24.19 32.74 -0.17
CA ALA A 141 -25.07 31.59 -0.01
C ALA A 141 -24.36 30.40 0.68
N ILE A 142 -23.07 30.20 0.38
CA ILE A 142 -22.24 29.22 1.09
C ILE A 142 -21.97 29.66 2.54
N LYS A 143 -21.80 30.95 2.79
CA LYS A 143 -21.66 31.50 4.15
C LYS A 143 -22.96 31.37 4.94
N SER A 144 -24.12 31.61 4.32
CA SER A 144 -25.42 31.41 4.97
C SER A 144 -25.66 29.94 5.31
N LEU A 145 -25.24 29.01 4.44
CA LEU A 145 -25.19 27.57 4.73
C LEU A 145 -24.34 27.20 5.95
N ARG A 146 -23.29 27.97 6.25
CA ARG A 146 -22.46 27.76 7.46
C ARG A 146 -23.13 28.29 8.72
N THR A 147 -23.72 29.49 8.63
CA THR A 147 -24.26 30.19 9.80
C THR A 147 -25.65 29.69 10.19
N ALA A 148 -26.44 29.26 9.21
CA ALA A 148 -27.64 28.49 9.47
C ALA A 148 -27.19 27.13 10.01
N ASN A 149 -27.43 26.87 11.30
CA ASN A 149 -27.17 25.58 11.95
C ASN A 149 -27.84 24.46 11.13
N ALA A 150 -27.07 23.86 10.21
CA ALA A 150 -27.51 22.93 9.16
C ALA A 150 -28.01 21.56 9.68
N ARG A 151 -28.45 21.48 10.94
CA ARG A 151 -28.93 20.25 11.58
C ARG A 151 -30.43 20.02 11.46
N LYS A 152 -31.22 20.93 10.85
CA LYS A 152 -32.69 20.77 10.84
C LYS A 152 -33.42 21.02 9.52
N THR A 153 -32.81 21.55 8.48
CA THR A 153 -33.50 21.79 7.21
C THR A 153 -32.64 21.30 6.06
N SER A 154 -33.14 20.28 5.34
CA SER A 154 -32.61 19.78 4.07
C SER A 154 -32.92 20.72 2.88
N GLU A 155 -33.35 21.94 3.18
CA GLU A 155 -33.74 22.93 2.17
C GLU A 155 -32.49 23.68 1.70
N VAL A 156 -32.29 23.68 0.38
CA VAL A 156 -31.30 24.51 -0.30
C VAL A 156 -31.65 25.97 0.01
N PRO A 157 -30.68 26.80 0.47
CA PRO A 157 -30.94 28.20 0.73
C PRO A 157 -31.58 28.86 -0.49
N PRO A 158 -32.61 29.69 -0.31
CA PRO A 158 -33.28 30.37 -1.42
C PRO A 158 -32.29 31.17 -2.28
N GLU A 159 -31.17 31.62 -1.72
CA GLU A 159 -30.11 32.31 -2.44
C GLU A 159 -29.41 31.44 -3.49
N LEU A 160 -29.24 30.13 -3.23
CA LEU A 160 -28.64 29.20 -4.20
C LEU A 160 -29.61 28.90 -5.35
N GLU A 161 -30.91 28.76 -5.07
CA GLU A 161 -31.92 28.56 -6.12
C GLU A 161 -32.11 29.81 -6.98
N GLN A 162 -32.08 31.00 -6.38
CA GLN A 162 -32.09 32.26 -7.13
C GLN A 162 -30.87 32.37 -8.04
N LEU A 163 -29.69 32.01 -7.55
CA LEU A 163 -28.46 32.02 -8.33
C LEU A 163 -28.49 30.99 -9.47
N LYS A 164 -29.03 29.80 -9.21
CA LYS A 164 -29.28 28.79 -10.26
C LYS A 164 -30.17 29.37 -11.34
N GLN A 165 -31.34 29.92 -11.00
CA GLN A 165 -32.27 30.52 -11.95
C GLN A 165 -31.62 31.66 -12.77
N LYS A 166 -30.82 32.50 -12.12
CA LYS A 166 -30.08 33.60 -12.76
C LYS A 166 -29.08 33.07 -13.81
N LEU A 167 -28.31 32.04 -13.45
CA LEU A 167 -27.39 31.38 -14.39
C LEU A 167 -28.13 30.67 -15.54
N THR A 168 -29.23 29.98 -15.24
CA THR A 168 -30.11 29.33 -16.22
C THR A 168 -30.71 30.34 -17.21
N GLN A 169 -31.08 31.53 -16.73
CA GLN A 169 -31.62 32.61 -17.57
C GLN A 169 -30.54 33.24 -18.45
N ARG A 170 -29.32 33.42 -17.93
CA ARG A 170 -28.20 34.07 -18.64
C ARG A 170 -27.53 33.15 -19.66
N LEU A 171 -27.25 31.91 -19.28
CA LEU A 171 -26.45 30.95 -20.06
C LEU A 171 -27.32 29.95 -20.83
N GLY A 172 -28.63 29.95 -20.61
CA GLY A 172 -29.54 28.91 -21.09
C GLY A 172 -29.68 27.77 -20.09
N LYS A 173 -30.75 26.96 -20.25
CA LYS A 173 -31.14 25.99 -19.22
C LYS A 173 -30.08 24.95 -18.92
N GLU A 174 -29.58 24.30 -19.97
CA GLU A 174 -28.62 23.22 -19.85
C GLU A 174 -27.25 23.71 -19.36
N GLU A 175 -26.71 24.75 -19.99
CA GLU A 175 -25.39 25.30 -19.62
C GLU A 175 -25.41 25.98 -18.25
N GLY A 176 -26.47 26.73 -17.92
CA GLY A 176 -26.61 27.37 -16.62
C GLY A 176 -26.74 26.36 -15.47
N GLU A 177 -27.43 25.24 -15.68
CA GLU A 177 -27.47 24.14 -14.70
C GLU A 177 -26.11 23.46 -14.53
N LYS A 178 -25.38 23.26 -15.63
CA LYS A 178 -24.02 22.70 -15.61
C LYS A 178 -23.04 23.62 -14.88
N VAL A 179 -23.00 24.90 -15.23
CA VAL A 179 -22.17 25.93 -14.57
C VAL A 179 -22.54 26.06 -13.10
N PHE A 180 -23.83 26.06 -12.76
CA PHE A 180 -24.26 26.09 -11.37
C PHE A 180 -23.82 24.83 -10.61
N ALA A 181 -23.93 23.64 -11.19
CA ALA A 181 -23.50 22.39 -10.57
C ALA A 181 -21.98 22.35 -10.37
N GLN A 182 -21.21 22.75 -11.38
CA GLN A 182 -19.76 22.86 -11.31
C GLN A 182 -19.32 23.91 -10.29
N ALA A 183 -19.88 25.12 -10.31
CA ALA A 183 -19.60 26.17 -9.32
C ALA A 183 -20.01 25.74 -7.90
N SER A 184 -21.19 25.14 -7.75
CA SER A 184 -21.67 24.55 -6.49
C SER A 184 -20.80 23.38 -6.04
N SER A 185 -20.03 22.75 -6.92
CA SER A 185 -19.03 21.76 -6.51
C SER A 185 -17.73 22.45 -6.06
N VAL A 186 -17.32 23.54 -6.71
CA VAL A 186 -16.06 24.26 -6.44
C VAL A 186 -16.12 25.12 -5.18
N PHE A 187 -17.15 25.95 -5.00
CA PHE A 187 -17.24 26.89 -3.87
C PHE A 187 -17.26 26.21 -2.49
N PRO A 188 -17.99 25.10 -2.30
CA PRO A 188 -17.85 24.25 -1.12
C PRO A 188 -16.44 23.71 -0.91
N ARG A 189 -15.75 23.24 -1.96
CA ARG A 189 -14.45 22.58 -1.84
C ARG A 189 -13.35 23.53 -1.33
N VAL A 190 -13.48 24.82 -1.56
CA VAL A 190 -12.44 25.79 -1.18
C VAL A 190 -12.59 26.29 0.25
N GLU A 191 -13.80 26.25 0.81
CA GLU A 191 -14.05 26.85 2.12
C GLU A 191 -14.86 25.99 3.11
N LEU A 192 -15.47 24.87 2.69
CA LEU A 192 -16.11 23.92 3.60
C LEU A 192 -15.12 22.87 4.08
N SER A 193 -15.33 22.38 5.30
CA SER A 193 -14.55 21.24 5.80
C SER A 193 -14.86 19.99 4.97
N PRO A 194 -13.89 19.05 4.86
CA PRO A 194 -14.11 17.77 4.17
C PRO A 194 -15.36 17.01 4.62
N ALA A 195 -15.63 17.04 5.94
CA ALA A 195 -16.83 16.44 6.52
C ALA A 195 -18.11 17.09 6.00
N LYS A 196 -18.12 18.42 5.83
CA LYS A 196 -19.30 19.13 5.33
C LYS A 196 -19.53 18.90 3.84
N VAL A 197 -18.46 18.80 3.05
CA VAL A 197 -18.54 18.39 1.62
C VAL A 197 -19.14 16.99 1.52
N SER A 198 -18.64 16.05 2.33
CA SER A 198 -19.16 14.68 2.35
C SER A 198 -20.61 14.60 2.83
N GLU A 199 -20.99 15.42 3.81
CA GLU A 199 -22.39 15.54 4.28
C GLU A 199 -23.33 16.02 3.18
N LEU A 200 -22.96 17.07 2.45
CA LEU A 200 -23.77 17.60 1.35
C LEU A 200 -23.97 16.58 0.23
N ASN A 201 -23.00 15.68 0.04
CA ASN A 201 -23.08 14.59 -0.93
C ASN A 201 -23.75 13.32 -0.40
N GLY A 202 -24.34 13.34 0.81
CA GLY A 202 -25.03 12.19 1.40
C GLY A 202 -24.10 11.10 1.97
N PHE A 203 -22.80 11.39 2.12
CA PHE A 203 -21.77 10.44 2.55
C PHE A 203 -21.15 10.73 3.93
N LYS A 204 -21.83 11.55 4.76
CA LYS A 204 -21.35 12.02 6.08
C LYS A 204 -20.69 10.95 6.97
N ASP A 205 -21.28 9.76 7.00
CA ASP A 205 -20.90 8.66 7.90
C ASP A 205 -20.30 7.45 7.18
N VAL A 206 -19.89 7.64 5.92
CA VAL A 206 -19.30 6.55 5.13
C VAL A 206 -17.85 6.28 5.55
N LEU A 207 -17.10 7.34 5.81
CA LEU A 207 -15.70 7.25 6.25
C LEU A 207 -15.58 7.07 7.77
N PRO A 208 -14.56 6.35 8.24
CA PRO A 208 -14.22 6.28 9.66
C PRO A 208 -13.84 7.67 10.18
N SER A 209 -13.94 7.87 11.50
CA SER A 209 -13.75 9.18 12.13
C SER A 209 -12.40 9.83 11.83
N ASP A 210 -11.34 9.03 11.67
CA ASP A 210 -9.99 9.51 11.34
C ASP A 210 -9.86 10.08 9.92
N LEU A 211 -10.74 9.68 9.00
CA LEU A 211 -10.76 10.15 7.61
C LEU A 211 -11.86 11.18 7.33
N ARG A 212 -12.92 11.19 8.13
CA ARG A 212 -14.12 12.01 7.90
C ARG A 212 -13.82 13.50 7.77
N ASP A 213 -12.90 14.00 8.57
CA ASP A 213 -12.53 15.42 8.60
C ASP A 213 -11.35 15.76 7.69
N THR A 214 -10.70 14.74 7.10
CA THR A 214 -9.46 14.92 6.31
C THR A 214 -9.60 14.56 4.84
N VAL A 215 -10.57 13.73 4.48
CA VAL A 215 -10.74 13.20 3.10
C VAL A 215 -12.16 13.50 2.61
N PRO A 216 -12.37 14.52 1.76
CA PRO A 216 -13.69 14.82 1.24
C PRO A 216 -14.11 13.76 0.22
N ILE A 217 -15.40 13.43 0.22
CA ILE A 217 -16.05 12.65 -0.85
C ILE A 217 -16.78 13.61 -1.78
N GLN A 218 -16.45 13.53 -3.06
CA GLN A 218 -16.98 14.38 -4.13
C GLN A 218 -17.73 13.51 -5.14
N VAL A 219 -18.94 13.93 -5.51
CA VAL A 219 -19.64 13.34 -6.66
C VAL A 219 -19.10 13.99 -7.93
N ASP A 220 -18.70 13.17 -8.89
CA ASP A 220 -18.26 13.58 -10.22
C ASP A 220 -19.25 13.00 -11.23
N HIS A 221 -20.02 13.88 -11.88
CA HIS A 221 -21.09 13.50 -12.80
C HIS A 221 -20.58 12.99 -14.16
N ASP A 222 -19.31 13.20 -14.48
CA ASP A 222 -18.70 12.69 -15.71
C ASP A 222 -18.26 11.23 -15.53
N LEU A 223 -18.16 10.75 -14.29
CA LEU A 223 -17.95 9.33 -14.00
C LEU A 223 -19.25 8.56 -14.15
N THR A 224 -19.21 7.48 -14.93
CA THR A 224 -20.36 6.59 -15.14
C THR A 224 -20.17 5.28 -14.39
N GLY A 225 -21.28 4.61 -14.02
CA GLY A 225 -21.25 3.32 -13.33
C GLY A 225 -20.96 3.40 -11.83
N GLN A 226 -20.34 2.37 -11.26
CA GLN A 226 -19.99 2.26 -9.84
C GLN A 226 -18.52 2.58 -9.62
N ILE A 227 -18.05 3.68 -10.20
CA ILE A 227 -16.63 4.05 -10.17
C ILE A 227 -16.35 4.89 -8.92
N VAL A 228 -15.34 4.47 -8.16
CA VAL A 228 -14.74 5.22 -7.06
C VAL A 228 -13.26 5.41 -7.37
N LYS A 229 -12.78 6.65 -7.31
CA LYS A 229 -11.38 7.00 -7.52
C LYS A 229 -10.83 7.72 -6.30
N VAL A 230 -9.60 7.38 -5.92
CA VAL A 230 -8.86 8.09 -4.87
C VAL A 230 -7.85 9.00 -5.54
N HIS A 231 -8.02 10.30 -5.33
CA HIS A 231 -7.14 11.32 -5.85
C HIS A 231 -6.29 11.93 -4.74
N TYR A 232 -5.19 12.54 -5.14
CA TYR A 232 -4.30 13.23 -4.21
C TYR A 232 -3.72 14.49 -4.86
N LEU A 233 -3.37 15.46 -4.04
CA LEU A 233 -2.75 16.71 -4.46
C LEU A 233 -1.30 16.78 -4.00
N LYS A 234 -0.39 17.14 -4.92
CA LYS A 234 1.01 17.41 -4.58
C LYS A 234 1.28 18.90 -4.37
N VAL A 235 1.97 19.21 -3.27
CA VAL A 235 2.55 20.51 -2.94
C VAL A 235 4.05 20.30 -2.72
N ASP A 236 4.88 20.99 -3.51
CA ASP A 236 6.34 20.88 -3.49
C ASP A 236 6.85 19.44 -3.59
N GLY A 237 6.25 18.66 -4.50
CA GLY A 237 6.57 17.25 -4.73
C GLY A 237 6.02 16.27 -3.69
N LEU A 238 5.47 16.76 -2.56
CA LEU A 238 4.86 15.93 -1.54
C LEU A 238 3.35 15.84 -1.72
N VAL A 239 2.81 14.65 -1.46
CA VAL A 239 1.38 14.48 -1.28
C VAL A 239 0.96 15.27 -0.04
N SER A 240 -0.05 16.11 -0.19
CA SER A 240 -0.53 17.01 0.86
C SER A 240 -1.94 16.67 1.30
N GLU A 241 -2.80 16.28 0.34
CA GLU A 241 -4.22 16.09 0.54
C GLU A 241 -4.71 14.90 -0.28
N PHE A 242 -5.75 14.24 0.22
CA PHE A 242 -6.46 13.15 -0.44
C PHE A 242 -7.93 13.52 -0.59
N TYR A 243 -8.57 13.06 -1.65
CA TYR A 243 -10.02 13.15 -1.81
C TYR A 243 -10.55 11.96 -2.60
N ILE A 244 -11.83 11.63 -2.41
CA ILE A 244 -12.50 10.56 -3.13
C ILE A 244 -13.43 11.19 -4.17
N GLN A 245 -13.34 10.75 -5.41
CA GLN A 245 -14.33 11.04 -6.45
C GLN A 245 -15.20 9.79 -6.68
N VAL A 246 -16.52 9.99 -6.74
CA VAL A 246 -17.49 8.90 -6.94
C VAL A 246 -18.45 9.25 -8.06
N ALA A 247 -18.80 8.26 -8.88
CA ALA A 247 -19.87 8.39 -9.85
C ALA A 247 -21.24 8.56 -9.17
N PRO A 248 -22.24 9.18 -9.84
CA PRO A 248 -23.60 9.24 -9.32
C PRO A 248 -24.16 7.83 -9.13
N GLY A 249 -24.65 7.51 -7.93
CA GLY A 249 -25.24 6.21 -7.61
C GLY A 249 -24.31 5.18 -6.98
N VAL A 250 -23.04 5.52 -6.75
CA VAL A 250 -22.12 4.72 -5.94
C VAL A 250 -22.69 4.50 -4.53
N LYS A 251 -22.59 3.27 -4.04
CA LYS A 251 -23.05 2.89 -2.70
C LYS A 251 -21.99 3.19 -1.64
N ALA A 252 -22.44 3.45 -0.42
CA ALA A 252 -21.55 3.62 0.74
C ALA A 252 -20.62 2.42 0.99
N SER A 253 -21.07 1.19 0.68
CA SER A 253 -20.23 -0.01 0.80
C SER A 253 -19.03 0.02 -0.14
N GLU A 254 -19.23 0.45 -1.39
CA GLU A 254 -18.18 0.55 -2.41
C GLU A 254 -17.12 1.57 -1.98
N ILE A 255 -17.52 2.74 -1.48
CA ILE A 255 -16.59 3.75 -0.95
C ILE A 255 -15.75 3.20 0.22
N ARG A 256 -16.35 2.38 1.10
CA ARG A 256 -15.63 1.79 2.24
C ARG A 256 -14.54 0.81 1.80
N GLU A 257 -14.67 0.18 0.63
CA GLU A 257 -13.64 -0.72 0.10
C GLU A 257 -12.32 0.00 -0.21
N HIS A 258 -12.37 1.33 -0.43
CA HIS A 258 -11.19 2.16 -0.70
C HIS A 258 -10.53 2.75 0.56
N VAL A 259 -11.16 2.62 1.74
CA VAL A 259 -10.62 3.14 3.01
C VAL A 259 -9.22 2.58 3.33
N PRO A 260 -8.95 1.26 3.19
CA PRO A 260 -7.61 0.72 3.42
C PRO A 260 -6.55 1.34 2.51
N THR A 261 -6.89 1.60 1.24
CA THR A 261 -5.99 2.21 0.25
C THR A 261 -5.64 3.65 0.66
N ILE A 262 -6.63 4.45 1.07
CA ILE A 262 -6.42 5.82 1.54
C ILE A 262 -5.51 5.84 2.77
N LYS A 263 -5.75 4.95 3.76
CA LYS A 263 -4.91 4.84 4.96
C LYS A 263 -3.47 4.48 4.60
N LEU A 264 -3.29 3.56 3.65
CA LEU A 264 -1.96 3.20 3.16
C LEU A 264 -1.25 4.40 2.52
N MET A 265 -1.94 5.14 1.64
CA MET A 265 -1.39 6.35 1.02
C MET A 265 -1.06 7.46 2.05
N GLN A 266 -1.88 7.64 3.09
CA GLN A 266 -1.61 8.56 4.19
C GLN A 266 -0.35 8.17 4.98
N ARG A 267 -0.16 6.87 5.26
CA ARG A 267 1.07 6.40 5.92
C ARG A 267 2.31 6.62 5.05
N TYR A 268 2.22 6.37 3.75
CA TYR A 268 3.28 6.71 2.79
C TYR A 268 3.59 8.21 2.80
N THR A 269 2.59 9.06 2.89
CA THR A 269 2.76 10.52 2.98
C THR A 269 3.45 10.93 4.28
N GLY A 270 3.05 10.34 5.41
CA GLY A 270 3.73 10.53 6.69
C GLY A 270 5.20 10.11 6.63
N LEU A 271 5.50 8.97 5.97
CA LEU A 271 6.85 8.51 5.73
C LEU A 271 7.64 9.49 4.82
N ALA A 272 7.04 9.96 3.73
CA ALA A 272 7.65 10.94 2.83
C ALA A 272 8.01 12.24 3.56
N GLY A 273 7.15 12.70 4.47
CA GLY A 273 7.43 13.84 5.33
C GLY A 273 8.67 13.63 6.21
N ARG A 274 8.78 12.46 6.86
CA ARG A 274 9.95 12.10 7.68
C ARG A 274 11.24 12.00 6.85
N VAL A 275 11.16 11.40 5.66
CA VAL A 275 12.26 11.31 4.69
C VAL A 275 12.72 12.71 4.27
N ARG A 276 11.80 13.61 3.94
CA ARG A 276 12.12 15.00 3.58
C ARG A 276 12.78 15.77 4.72
N VAL A 277 12.27 15.63 5.95
CA VAL A 277 12.89 16.25 7.14
C VAL A 277 14.33 15.77 7.27
N LEU A 278 14.56 14.46 7.16
CA LEU A 278 15.91 13.90 7.24
C LEU A 278 16.81 14.40 6.11
N ARG A 279 16.31 14.47 4.87
CA ARG A 279 17.03 15.05 3.73
C ARG A 279 17.37 16.53 3.95
N SER A 280 16.44 17.31 4.51
CA SER A 280 16.68 18.74 4.79
C SER A 280 17.79 18.95 5.82
N GLN A 281 17.87 18.08 6.83
CA GLN A 281 18.95 18.09 7.82
C GLN A 281 20.32 17.81 7.19
N LEU A 282 20.37 17.02 6.11
CA LEU A 282 21.61 16.79 5.36
C LEU A 282 22.08 18.00 4.58
N GLY A 283 21.15 18.79 4.03
CA GLY A 283 21.51 20.01 3.28
C GLY A 283 22.15 21.10 4.16
N SER A 284 21.88 21.09 5.46
CA SER A 284 22.49 22.01 6.42
C SER A 284 23.83 21.51 6.99
N ASN A 285 24.12 20.21 6.87
CA ASN A 285 25.33 19.59 7.36
C ASN A 285 26.39 19.48 6.26
N LYS A 286 27.66 19.25 6.66
CA LYS A 286 28.74 18.93 5.72
C LYS A 286 28.35 17.69 4.91
N GLU A 287 28.53 17.73 3.59
CA GLU A 287 28.20 16.60 2.71
C GLU A 287 29.02 15.35 3.09
N PRO A 288 28.39 14.17 3.27
CA PRO A 288 29.11 12.94 3.58
C PRO A 288 30.12 12.57 2.50
N ARG A 289 31.31 12.13 2.90
CA ARG A 289 32.36 11.71 1.96
C ARG A 289 31.91 10.46 1.18
N VAL A 290 32.09 10.47 -0.15
CA VAL A 290 31.77 9.33 -1.02
C VAL A 290 32.41 8.04 -0.51
N GLY A 291 31.64 6.94 -0.51
CA GLY A 291 32.07 5.61 -0.06
C GLY A 291 31.96 5.36 1.45
N THR A 292 31.55 6.37 2.23
CA THR A 292 31.25 6.20 3.67
C THR A 292 29.82 5.72 3.89
N LYS A 293 29.52 5.14 5.06
CA LYS A 293 28.15 4.76 5.43
C LYS A 293 27.19 5.94 5.45
N ALA A 294 27.65 7.11 5.89
CA ALA A 294 26.84 8.33 5.85
C ALA A 294 26.47 8.74 4.41
N TRP A 295 27.41 8.62 3.46
CA TRP A 295 27.11 8.83 2.05
C TRP A 295 26.10 7.80 1.52
N GLU A 296 26.19 6.56 1.99
CA GLU A 296 25.22 5.54 1.61
C GLU A 296 23.81 5.80 2.10
N ALA A 297 23.69 6.12 3.38
CA ALA A 297 22.42 6.45 3.99
C ALA A 297 21.74 7.63 3.28
N LYS A 298 22.50 8.67 2.88
CA LYS A 298 21.98 9.81 2.11
C LYS A 298 21.30 9.34 0.82
N PHE A 299 21.96 8.50 0.04
CA PHE A 299 21.44 8.06 -1.25
C PHE A 299 20.27 7.08 -1.11
N GLU A 300 20.28 6.19 -0.11
CA GLU A 300 19.12 5.33 0.18
C GLU A 300 17.87 6.16 0.57
N ILE A 301 18.04 7.26 1.30
CA ILE A 301 16.95 8.20 1.60
C ILE A 301 16.41 8.88 0.34
N GLU A 302 17.27 9.23 -0.61
CA GLU A 302 16.85 9.77 -1.90
C GLU A 302 16.04 8.73 -2.71
N LYS A 303 16.45 7.45 -2.69
CA LYS A 303 15.67 6.35 -3.29
C LYS A 303 14.31 6.17 -2.63
N PHE A 304 14.24 6.29 -1.31
CA PHE A 304 12.99 6.14 -0.56
C PHE A 304 11.93 7.12 -1.06
N GLU A 305 12.30 8.37 -1.34
CA GLU A 305 11.39 9.37 -1.90
C GLU A 305 10.82 8.93 -3.25
N GLN A 306 11.64 8.37 -4.13
CA GLN A 306 11.18 7.83 -5.42
C GLN A 306 10.23 6.64 -5.22
N MET A 307 10.61 5.67 -4.39
CA MET A 307 9.80 4.49 -4.11
C MET A 307 8.42 4.87 -3.55
N ILE A 308 8.39 5.78 -2.57
CA ILE A 308 7.14 6.27 -1.97
C ILE A 308 6.27 6.96 -3.03
N ASN A 309 6.85 7.83 -3.85
CA ASN A 309 6.11 8.54 -4.90
C ASN A 309 5.53 7.58 -5.95
N THR A 310 6.33 6.62 -6.43
CA THR A 310 5.90 5.60 -7.38
C THR A 310 4.78 4.75 -6.79
N ARG A 311 4.88 4.37 -5.51
CA ARG A 311 3.84 3.57 -4.87
C ARG A 311 2.54 4.33 -4.68
N VAL A 312 2.59 5.58 -4.21
CA VAL A 312 1.37 6.40 -4.08
C VAL A 312 0.70 6.59 -5.44
N GLN A 313 1.47 6.81 -6.50
CA GLN A 313 0.93 6.87 -7.86
C GLN A 313 0.24 5.56 -8.26
N LYS A 314 0.89 4.41 -8.03
CA LYS A 314 0.31 3.09 -8.34
C LYS A 314 -1.01 2.85 -7.60
N LEU A 315 -1.02 3.12 -6.29
CA LEU A 315 -2.20 2.95 -5.44
C LEU A 315 -3.36 3.88 -5.82
N ALA A 316 -3.08 5.06 -6.39
CA ALA A 316 -4.12 5.99 -6.85
C ALA A 316 -4.76 5.56 -8.19
N VAL A 317 -3.99 4.91 -9.06
CA VAL A 317 -4.47 4.43 -10.36
C VAL A 317 -5.36 3.21 -10.18
N ASP A 318 -4.94 2.28 -9.31
CA ASP A 318 -5.66 1.03 -9.08
C ASP A 318 -5.85 0.80 -7.57
N THR A 319 -7.01 1.22 -7.09
CA THR A 319 -7.31 1.25 -5.66
C THR A 319 -7.97 -0.05 -5.16
N SER A 320 -8.40 -0.94 -6.07
CA SER A 320 -9.16 -2.15 -5.74
C SER A 320 -8.28 -3.40 -5.68
N HIS A 321 -7.13 -3.42 -6.37
CA HIS A 321 -6.21 -4.56 -6.35
C HIS A 321 -5.67 -4.88 -4.94
N LEU A 322 -6.04 -6.04 -4.40
CA LEU A 322 -5.60 -6.50 -3.07
C LEU A 322 -4.09 -6.69 -2.99
N GLN A 323 -3.47 -7.23 -4.05
CA GLN A 323 -2.03 -7.47 -4.09
C GLN A 323 -1.23 -6.18 -3.95
N ASP A 324 -1.65 -5.09 -4.62
CA ASP A 324 -0.95 -3.81 -4.53
C ASP A 324 -0.98 -3.21 -3.12
N ARG A 325 -2.05 -3.48 -2.37
CA ARG A 325 -2.15 -3.10 -0.95
C ARG A 325 -1.23 -3.94 -0.07
N ILE A 326 -1.16 -5.25 -0.30
CA ILE A 326 -0.26 -6.15 0.44
C ILE A 326 1.19 -5.76 0.18
N ASP A 327 1.58 -5.62 -1.09
CA ASP A 327 2.91 -5.21 -1.49
C ASP A 327 3.27 -3.84 -0.88
N GLY A 328 2.33 -2.88 -0.93
CA GLY A 328 2.52 -1.57 -0.33
C GLY A 328 2.65 -1.62 1.20
N LEU A 329 1.91 -2.47 1.91
CA LEU A 329 2.08 -2.63 3.36
C LEU A 329 3.43 -3.23 3.72
N GLN A 330 3.91 -4.21 2.96
CA GLN A 330 5.22 -4.82 3.17
C GLN A 330 6.36 -3.84 2.88
N GLU A 331 6.28 -3.12 1.76
CA GLU A 331 7.24 -2.09 1.40
C GLU A 331 7.25 -0.96 2.43
N LEU A 332 6.10 -0.47 2.86
CA LEU A 332 6.00 0.55 3.90
C LEU A 332 6.63 0.09 5.22
N ALA A 333 6.34 -1.14 5.67
CA ALA A 333 6.92 -1.69 6.89
C ALA A 333 8.46 -1.79 6.79
N PHE A 334 8.98 -2.21 5.64
CA PHE A 334 10.41 -2.23 5.36
C PHE A 334 11.03 -0.83 5.43
N LEU A 335 10.43 0.15 4.75
CA LEU A 335 10.94 1.52 4.73
C LEU A 335 10.88 2.19 6.12
N GLU A 336 9.81 1.92 6.89
CA GLU A 336 9.66 2.41 8.26
C GLU A 336 10.71 1.80 9.20
N ALA A 337 11.11 0.54 8.99
CA ALA A 337 12.14 -0.13 9.78
C ALA A 337 13.57 0.36 9.46
N GLU A 338 13.87 0.68 8.20
CA GLU A 338 15.20 1.16 7.79
C GLU A 338 15.43 2.65 8.12
N LEU A 339 14.38 3.48 8.11
CA LEU A 339 14.53 4.93 8.31
C LEU A 339 15.24 5.32 9.63
N PRO A 340 14.94 4.72 10.81
CA PRO A 340 15.67 5.00 12.05
C PRO A 340 17.16 4.70 11.97
N ARG A 341 17.54 3.62 11.27
CA ARG A 341 18.93 3.23 11.06
C ARG A 341 19.66 4.29 10.23
N PHE A 342 19.08 4.71 9.12
CA PHE A 342 19.69 5.77 8.30
C PHE A 342 19.76 7.10 9.04
N LYS A 343 18.72 7.45 9.81
CA LYS A 343 18.74 8.62 10.69
C LYS A 343 19.92 8.58 11.66
N GLN A 344 20.18 7.44 12.30
CA GLN A 344 21.30 7.27 13.21
C GLN A 344 22.65 7.43 12.51
N ILE A 345 22.85 6.74 11.37
CA ILE A 345 24.09 6.79 10.58
C ILE A 345 24.41 8.22 10.15
N LEU A 346 23.40 8.97 9.73
CA LEU A 346 23.53 10.36 9.30
C LEU A 346 23.73 11.33 10.47
N ALA A 347 23.06 11.11 11.59
CA ALA A 347 23.25 11.93 12.79
C ALA A 347 24.68 11.81 13.34
N SER A 348 25.28 10.61 13.27
CA SER A 348 26.67 10.41 13.66
C SER A 348 27.68 10.76 12.57
N MET A 349 27.22 11.07 11.35
CA MET A 349 28.08 11.22 10.16
C MET A 349 29.11 10.08 10.05
N ASP A 350 28.66 8.82 10.13
CA ASP A 350 29.56 7.66 10.17
C ASP A 350 30.43 7.58 8.90
N GLU A 351 31.68 8.02 9.04
CA GLU A 351 32.70 8.04 7.97
C GLU A 351 33.37 6.67 7.76
N SER A 352 32.96 5.63 8.49
CA SER A 352 33.52 4.30 8.26
C SER A 352 33.23 3.85 6.83
N PRO A 353 34.18 3.12 6.18
CA PRO A 353 33.96 2.58 4.85
C PRO A 353 32.68 1.77 4.84
N SER A 354 31.80 2.08 3.90
CA SER A 354 30.66 1.22 3.69
C SER A 354 30.99 0.12 2.69
N VAL A 355 30.11 -0.88 2.64
CA VAL A 355 30.27 -2.07 1.83
C VAL A 355 29.98 -1.79 0.33
N GLY A 356 29.48 -0.59 -0.02
CA GLY A 356 29.21 -0.17 -1.40
C GLY A 356 27.77 -0.44 -1.85
N TYR A 357 26.80 -0.52 -0.94
CA TYR A 357 25.42 -0.94 -1.26
C TYR A 357 24.60 0.15 -1.96
N VAL A 358 25.09 1.38 -1.99
CA VAL A 358 24.42 2.58 -2.57
C VAL A 358 24.00 2.41 -4.01
N ALA A 359 24.75 1.63 -4.76
CA ALA A 359 24.47 1.33 -6.14
C ALA A 359 24.65 -0.15 -6.46
N ALA A 360 24.33 -1.04 -5.52
CA ALA A 360 23.70 -2.28 -5.95
C ALA A 360 22.23 -1.96 -6.29
N GLN A 361 22.01 -1.10 -7.29
CA GLN A 361 20.85 -1.26 -8.17
C GLN A 361 20.83 -2.76 -8.44
N ARG A 362 19.88 -3.54 -7.87
CA ARG A 362 20.02 -5.00 -7.77
C ARG A 362 20.54 -5.51 -9.10
N GLN A 363 21.84 -5.79 -9.19
CA GLN A 363 22.47 -5.75 -10.50
C GLN A 363 22.01 -7.03 -11.14
N GLU A 364 21.11 -6.87 -12.10
CA GLU A 364 20.53 -8.01 -12.77
C GLU A 364 21.67 -8.63 -13.58
N ARG A 365 22.00 -9.86 -13.23
CA ARG A 365 22.99 -10.67 -13.90
C ARG A 365 22.23 -11.74 -14.65
N TRP A 366 22.55 -11.85 -15.93
CA TRP A 366 22.13 -13.00 -16.68
C TRP A 366 23.11 -14.13 -16.41
N ILE A 367 22.58 -15.29 -16.08
CA ILE A 367 23.36 -16.49 -15.78
C ILE A 367 23.05 -17.60 -16.77
N ARG A 368 24.07 -18.39 -17.07
CA ARG A 368 23.96 -19.67 -17.76
C ARG A 368 24.62 -20.74 -16.92
N ILE A 369 23.99 -21.90 -16.79
CA ILE A 369 24.61 -23.08 -16.17
C ILE A 369 25.14 -23.95 -17.30
N THR A 370 26.45 -24.12 -17.37
CA THR A 370 27.11 -24.96 -18.37
C THR A 370 26.89 -26.45 -18.07
N GLU A 371 27.19 -27.32 -19.04
CA GLU A 371 27.02 -28.78 -18.91
C GLU A 371 27.81 -29.39 -17.73
N ASN A 372 28.90 -28.74 -17.30
CA ASN A 372 29.69 -29.16 -16.14
C ASN A 372 29.22 -28.54 -14.81
N GLY A 373 28.09 -27.83 -14.79
CA GLY A 373 27.52 -27.19 -13.60
C GLY A 373 28.15 -25.85 -13.21
N ALA A 374 29.05 -25.30 -14.03
CA ALA A 374 29.61 -23.97 -13.77
C ALA A 374 28.58 -22.87 -14.09
N ILE A 375 28.57 -21.81 -13.27
CA ILE A 375 27.72 -20.64 -13.51
C ILE A 375 28.53 -19.58 -14.25
N GLU A 376 28.22 -19.38 -15.52
CA GLU A 376 28.63 -18.20 -16.28
C GLU A 376 27.69 -17.04 -15.96
N SER A 377 28.21 -15.81 -15.83
CA SER A 377 27.38 -14.64 -15.54
C SER A 377 27.82 -13.42 -16.33
N THR A 378 26.86 -12.64 -16.84
CA THR A 378 27.11 -11.43 -17.63
C THR A 378 26.08 -10.35 -17.30
N ASN A 379 26.41 -9.09 -17.62
CA ASN A 379 25.47 -7.96 -17.51
C ASN A 379 24.58 -7.82 -18.76
N LYS A 380 24.86 -8.56 -19.83
CA LYS A 380 24.09 -8.52 -21.08
C LYS A 380 23.10 -9.69 -21.13
N PRO A 381 21.88 -9.49 -21.67
CA PRO A 381 20.96 -10.60 -21.93
C PRO A 381 21.61 -11.70 -22.76
N ILE A 382 21.34 -12.96 -22.39
CA ILE A 382 21.71 -14.16 -23.14
C ILE A 382 20.46 -14.99 -23.39
N THR A 383 20.38 -15.64 -24.55
CA THR A 383 19.15 -16.25 -25.09
C THR A 383 18.71 -17.52 -24.36
N ASP A 384 19.64 -18.22 -23.75
CA ASP A 384 19.50 -19.51 -23.07
C ASP A 384 19.78 -19.40 -21.56
N GLY A 385 19.81 -18.19 -21.01
CA GLY A 385 20.02 -17.96 -19.58
C GLY A 385 18.80 -17.39 -18.87
N ILE A 386 18.95 -17.18 -17.58
CA ILE A 386 17.97 -16.46 -16.75
C ILE A 386 18.59 -15.23 -16.11
N SER A 387 17.76 -14.23 -15.87
CA SER A 387 18.16 -13.06 -15.11
C SER A 387 17.91 -13.27 -13.62
N ILE A 388 18.90 -12.97 -12.80
CA ILE A 388 18.84 -13.05 -11.33
C ILE A 388 19.55 -11.86 -10.72
N TYR A 389 19.34 -11.63 -9.42
CA TYR A 389 20.05 -10.58 -8.71
C TYR A 389 21.44 -11.03 -8.22
N GLN A 390 22.37 -10.09 -8.07
CA GLN A 390 23.75 -10.36 -7.68
C GLN A 390 23.89 -11.09 -6.32
N ASP A 391 23.01 -10.82 -5.37
CA ASP A 391 22.92 -11.51 -4.07
C ASP A 391 22.42 -12.96 -4.23
N GLU A 392 21.44 -13.18 -5.12
CA GLU A 392 21.01 -14.52 -5.51
C GLU A 392 22.16 -15.30 -6.18
N LEU A 393 22.91 -14.66 -7.09
CA LEU A 393 24.10 -15.26 -7.71
C LEU A 393 25.16 -15.66 -6.69
N LYS A 394 25.36 -14.85 -5.65
CA LYS A 394 26.29 -15.20 -4.56
C LYS A 394 25.83 -16.44 -3.80
N ALA A 395 24.53 -16.56 -3.51
CA ALA A 395 23.98 -17.76 -2.87
C ALA A 395 24.12 -19.00 -3.78
N LEU A 396 23.88 -18.86 -5.08
CA LEU A 396 24.08 -19.95 -6.04
C LEU A 396 25.54 -20.38 -6.16
N ARG A 397 26.50 -19.45 -6.10
CA ARG A 397 27.94 -19.79 -6.12
C ARG A 397 28.41 -20.50 -4.86
N ASN A 398 27.64 -20.43 -3.77
CA ASN A 398 27.90 -21.19 -2.55
C ASN A 398 27.37 -22.63 -2.63
N LEU A 399 26.54 -22.96 -3.63
CA LEU A 399 26.25 -24.36 -3.96
C LEU A 399 27.49 -24.96 -4.61
N ASP A 400 27.84 -26.17 -4.20
CA ASP A 400 28.88 -26.96 -4.84
C ASP A 400 28.58 -27.05 -6.35
N SER A 401 29.56 -26.74 -7.20
CA SER A 401 29.40 -26.86 -8.65
C SER A 401 29.06 -28.29 -9.07
N THR A 402 29.51 -29.29 -8.30
CA THR A 402 29.10 -30.68 -8.46
C THR A 402 27.61 -30.88 -8.19
N ALA A 403 27.05 -30.21 -7.17
CA ALA A 403 25.62 -30.26 -6.90
C ALA A 403 24.81 -29.66 -8.05
N LEU A 404 25.20 -28.50 -8.58
CA LEU A 404 24.51 -27.89 -9.74
C LEU A 404 24.62 -28.76 -10.99
N LYS A 405 25.80 -29.34 -11.26
CA LYS A 405 25.98 -30.30 -12.36
C LYS A 405 25.04 -31.48 -12.24
N ASP A 406 24.96 -32.06 -11.06
CA ASP A 406 24.10 -33.20 -10.76
C ASP A 406 22.62 -32.86 -10.97
N LEU A 407 22.19 -31.68 -10.51
CA LEU A 407 20.82 -31.21 -10.69
C LEU A 407 20.48 -30.97 -12.17
N THR A 408 21.39 -30.34 -12.92
CA THR A 408 21.21 -30.14 -14.36
C THR A 408 21.18 -31.46 -15.12
N THR A 409 22.00 -32.44 -14.72
CA THR A 409 22.02 -33.78 -15.31
C THR A 409 20.73 -34.56 -15.03
N GLU A 410 20.23 -34.47 -13.80
CA GLU A 410 19.04 -35.23 -13.36
C GLU A 410 17.72 -34.60 -13.86
N PHE A 411 17.61 -33.28 -13.82
CA PHE A 411 16.35 -32.57 -14.08
C PHE A 411 16.31 -31.79 -15.39
N GLY A 412 17.47 -31.56 -16.02
CA GLY A 412 17.62 -30.67 -17.17
C GLY A 412 17.74 -29.20 -16.77
N GLU A 413 18.43 -28.43 -17.60
CA GLU A 413 18.75 -27.02 -17.38
C GLU A 413 17.50 -26.15 -17.13
N GLN A 414 16.45 -26.35 -17.92
CA GLN A 414 15.21 -25.58 -17.81
C GLN A 414 14.50 -25.79 -16.46
N ALA A 415 14.52 -27.01 -15.92
CA ALA A 415 13.94 -27.28 -14.61
C ALA A 415 14.75 -26.59 -13.48
N VAL A 416 16.08 -26.61 -13.59
CA VAL A 416 16.97 -25.90 -12.65
C VAL A 416 16.74 -24.38 -12.72
N TYR A 417 16.56 -23.82 -13.90
CA TYR A 417 16.21 -22.40 -14.05
C TYR A 417 14.88 -22.03 -13.42
N GLN A 418 13.85 -22.88 -13.56
CA GLN A 418 12.58 -22.68 -12.87
C GLN A 418 12.76 -22.72 -11.34
N LEU A 419 13.55 -23.67 -10.82
CA LEU A 419 13.87 -23.73 -9.40
C LEU A 419 14.57 -22.45 -8.93
N ILE A 420 15.60 -21.98 -9.64
CA ILE A 420 16.32 -20.76 -9.28
C ILE A 420 15.38 -19.55 -9.29
N LYS A 421 14.54 -19.42 -10.31
CA LYS A 421 13.63 -18.28 -10.46
C LYS A 421 12.59 -18.22 -9.33
N ARG A 422 12.04 -19.37 -8.94
CA ARG A 422 11.00 -19.50 -7.91
C ARG A 422 11.57 -19.48 -6.49
N LEU A 423 12.55 -20.34 -6.21
CA LEU A 423 13.15 -20.47 -4.87
C LEU A 423 14.13 -19.36 -4.52
N LYS A 424 14.61 -18.63 -5.53
CA LYS A 424 15.79 -17.75 -5.43
C LYS A 424 17.05 -18.55 -5.05
N GLY A 425 18.21 -17.90 -5.13
CA GLY A 425 19.48 -18.56 -4.78
C GLY A 425 19.50 -19.11 -3.35
N GLN A 426 18.90 -18.39 -2.39
CA GLN A 426 18.86 -18.81 -0.99
C GLN A 426 17.90 -19.98 -0.73
N GLY A 427 16.70 -19.96 -1.31
CA GLY A 427 15.74 -21.06 -1.12
C GLY A 427 16.24 -22.36 -1.74
N LEU A 428 16.86 -22.29 -2.93
CA LEU A 428 17.48 -23.45 -3.56
C LEU A 428 18.56 -24.05 -2.66
N GLN A 429 19.46 -23.22 -2.14
CA GLN A 429 20.53 -23.66 -1.24
C GLN A 429 19.98 -24.33 0.02
N ARG A 430 18.95 -23.74 0.64
CA ARG A 430 18.36 -24.27 1.87
C ARG A 430 17.62 -25.58 1.67
N ILE A 431 16.83 -25.71 0.60
CA ILE A 431 16.14 -26.97 0.30
C ILE A 431 17.14 -28.08 -0.02
N TYR A 432 18.19 -27.77 -0.81
CA TYR A 432 19.25 -28.74 -1.10
C TYR A 432 20.02 -29.15 0.16
N ALA A 433 20.39 -28.20 1.02
CA ALA A 433 21.08 -28.48 2.28
C ALA A 433 20.23 -29.33 3.25
N ALA A 434 18.91 -29.18 3.21
CA ALA A 434 18.00 -29.91 4.08
C ALA A 434 17.75 -31.36 3.61
N GLY A 435 17.43 -31.58 2.33
CA GLY A 435 17.02 -32.90 1.83
C GLY A 435 17.61 -33.32 0.50
N GLY A 436 18.68 -32.64 0.05
CA GLY A 436 19.42 -32.97 -1.16
C GLY A 436 18.57 -32.91 -2.43
N LYS A 437 18.88 -33.81 -3.38
CA LYS A 437 18.24 -33.88 -4.69
C LYS A 437 16.76 -34.26 -4.61
N ASN A 438 16.39 -35.16 -3.69
CA ASN A 438 15.01 -35.61 -3.52
C ASN A 438 14.08 -34.46 -3.10
N ALA A 439 14.57 -33.56 -2.22
CA ALA A 439 13.82 -32.37 -1.82
C ALA A 439 13.59 -31.41 -3.00
N LEU A 440 14.62 -31.18 -3.83
CA LEU A 440 14.48 -30.35 -5.04
C LEU A 440 13.58 -31.00 -6.08
N LYS A 441 13.63 -32.32 -6.23
CA LYS A 441 12.70 -33.06 -7.09
C LYS A 441 11.25 -32.80 -6.68
N ASN A 442 10.94 -32.85 -5.39
CA ASN A 442 9.59 -32.52 -4.90
C ASN A 442 9.20 -31.10 -5.30
N ALA A 443 10.07 -30.11 -5.13
CA ALA A 443 9.81 -28.73 -5.55
C ALA A 443 9.54 -28.62 -7.06
N ILE A 444 10.31 -29.31 -7.92
CA ILE A 444 10.05 -29.36 -9.37
C ILE A 444 8.69 -29.95 -9.67
N ASP A 445 8.35 -31.08 -9.05
CA ASP A 445 7.08 -31.76 -9.25
C ASP A 445 5.90 -30.83 -8.85
N ILE A 446 6.06 -30.03 -7.80
CA ILE A 446 5.07 -29.04 -7.36
C ILE A 446 4.93 -27.90 -8.38
N ILE A 447 6.04 -27.32 -8.86
CA ILE A 447 5.99 -26.29 -9.91
C ILE A 447 5.28 -26.83 -11.16
N ALA A 448 5.53 -28.08 -11.55
CA ALA A 448 4.87 -28.71 -12.68
C ALA A 448 3.36 -28.92 -12.46
N LEU A 449 2.94 -29.24 -11.24
CA LEU A 449 1.52 -29.37 -10.87
C LEU A 449 0.82 -28.01 -10.78
N GLU A 450 1.50 -26.99 -10.30
CA GLU A 450 1.02 -25.60 -10.27
C GLU A 450 0.81 -25.05 -11.68
N ASN A 451 1.74 -25.27 -12.60
CA ASN A 451 1.59 -24.94 -14.02
C ASN A 451 0.39 -25.64 -14.69
N LYS A 452 -0.05 -26.78 -14.15
CA LYS A 452 -1.26 -27.51 -14.59
C LYS A 452 -2.53 -27.06 -13.88
N GLY A 453 -2.45 -26.06 -12.99
CA GLY A 453 -3.55 -25.58 -12.16
C GLY A 453 -4.06 -26.61 -11.14
N LYS A 454 -3.20 -27.55 -10.73
CA LYS A 454 -3.52 -28.57 -9.71
C LYS A 454 -3.01 -28.19 -8.32
N ILE A 455 -2.05 -27.27 -8.25
CA ILE A 455 -1.55 -26.66 -7.02
C ILE A 455 -1.61 -25.13 -7.17
N ALA A 456 -1.76 -24.40 -6.07
CA ALA A 456 -1.68 -22.95 -5.99
C ALA A 456 -0.82 -22.51 -4.80
N ASP A 457 -0.34 -21.26 -4.84
CA ASP A 457 0.39 -20.54 -3.79
C ASP A 457 1.75 -21.13 -3.39
N PHE A 458 2.46 -21.73 -4.35
CA PHE A 458 3.80 -22.25 -4.06
C PHE A 458 4.79 -21.14 -3.63
N ASP A 459 4.65 -19.93 -4.16
CA ASP A 459 5.50 -18.79 -3.78
C ASP A 459 5.30 -18.35 -2.32
N ASP A 460 4.08 -18.43 -1.80
CA ASP A 460 3.76 -18.08 -0.41
C ASP A 460 4.36 -19.11 0.55
N TRP A 461 4.28 -20.40 0.18
CA TRP A 461 4.97 -21.47 0.88
C TRP A 461 6.50 -21.26 0.90
N ILE A 462 7.10 -20.89 -0.24
CA ILE A 462 8.55 -20.57 -0.31
C ILE A 462 8.87 -19.40 0.60
N THR A 463 8.06 -18.35 0.55
CA THR A 463 8.27 -17.13 1.33
C THR A 463 8.23 -17.42 2.83
N PHE A 464 7.26 -18.22 3.28
CA PHE A 464 7.17 -18.69 4.66
C PHE A 464 8.41 -19.48 5.10
N MET A 465 8.91 -20.38 4.24
CA MET A 465 10.11 -21.17 4.51
C MET A 465 11.37 -20.29 4.60
N ILE A 466 11.54 -19.35 3.66
CA ILE A 466 12.73 -18.50 3.59
C ILE A 466 12.76 -17.52 4.78
N LYS A 467 11.66 -16.81 5.07
CA LYS A 467 11.63 -15.76 6.10
C LYS A 467 11.82 -16.29 7.53
N GLY A 468 11.48 -17.54 7.80
CA GLY A 468 11.39 -18.06 9.17
C GLY A 468 12.69 -18.49 9.85
N ASN A 469 13.89 -18.27 9.28
CA ASN A 469 15.17 -18.80 9.79
C ASN A 469 15.12 -20.28 10.23
N LYS A 470 14.28 -21.06 9.55
CA LYS A 470 14.00 -22.46 9.87
C LYS A 470 15.26 -23.33 9.72
N SER A 471 15.49 -24.22 10.68
CA SER A 471 16.55 -25.23 10.61
C SER A 471 16.33 -26.21 9.46
N ASN A 472 17.38 -26.93 9.04
CA ASN A 472 17.26 -27.98 8.02
C ASN A 472 16.21 -29.03 8.39
N GLU A 473 16.12 -29.38 9.67
CA GLU A 473 15.11 -30.30 10.20
C GLU A 473 13.69 -29.78 10.05
N GLN A 474 13.45 -28.49 10.30
CA GLN A 474 12.15 -27.87 10.08
C GLN A 474 11.82 -27.73 8.59
N ILE A 475 12.83 -27.52 7.74
CA ILE A 475 12.63 -27.50 6.28
C ILE A 475 12.20 -28.89 5.80
N LEU A 476 12.80 -29.97 6.32
CA LEU A 476 12.37 -31.33 6.01
C LEU A 476 10.91 -31.60 6.41
N ASP A 477 10.48 -31.15 7.58
CA ASP A 477 9.06 -31.27 8.00
C ASP A 477 8.12 -30.55 7.03
N ILE A 478 8.50 -29.36 6.60
CA ILE A 478 7.70 -28.57 5.66
C ILE A 478 7.73 -29.21 4.26
N LEU A 479 8.82 -29.87 3.86
CA LEU A 479 8.87 -30.63 2.61
C LEU A 479 7.92 -31.83 2.59
N THR A 480 7.56 -32.40 3.75
CA THR A 480 6.49 -33.40 3.86
C THR A 480 5.14 -32.82 3.42
N GLU A 481 4.86 -31.54 3.72
CA GLU A 481 3.64 -30.87 3.25
C GLU A 481 3.57 -30.87 1.72
N LEU A 482 4.69 -30.64 1.03
CA LEU A 482 4.74 -30.70 -0.44
C LEU A 482 4.54 -32.12 -0.97
N GLN A 483 5.10 -33.13 -0.32
CA GLN A 483 4.86 -34.53 -0.71
C GLN A 483 3.36 -34.86 -0.60
N GLU A 484 2.72 -34.40 0.47
CA GLU A 484 1.29 -34.61 0.66
C GLU A 484 0.46 -33.80 -0.35
N ALA A 485 0.82 -32.54 -0.62
CA ALA A 485 0.17 -31.74 -1.66
C ALA A 485 0.24 -32.42 -3.03
N LYS A 486 1.39 -33.01 -3.38
CA LYS A 486 1.57 -33.80 -4.60
C LYS A 486 0.67 -35.05 -4.62
N ARG A 487 0.56 -35.77 -3.50
CA ARG A 487 -0.33 -36.93 -3.37
C ARG A 487 -1.79 -36.51 -3.57
N LEU A 488 -2.22 -35.45 -2.88
CA LEU A 488 -3.56 -34.89 -2.97
C LEU A 488 -3.89 -34.46 -4.39
N ALA A 489 -2.95 -33.77 -5.07
CA ALA A 489 -3.10 -33.34 -6.46
C ALA A 489 -3.44 -34.50 -7.42
N GLY A 490 -2.92 -35.70 -7.15
CA GLY A 490 -3.23 -36.92 -7.92
C GLY A 490 -4.63 -37.49 -7.68
N THR A 491 -5.32 -37.06 -6.63
CA THR A 491 -6.68 -37.50 -6.26
C THR A 491 -7.78 -36.51 -6.63
N LEU A 492 -7.40 -35.31 -7.12
CA LEU A 492 -8.33 -34.21 -7.38
C LEU A 492 -9.24 -34.48 -8.57
N LYS A 493 -10.52 -34.12 -8.41
CA LYS A 493 -11.50 -34.11 -9.51
C LYS A 493 -11.25 -32.91 -10.45
N ASN A 494 -12.01 -32.85 -11.54
CA ASN A 494 -11.94 -31.74 -12.48
C ASN A 494 -12.28 -30.42 -11.78
N LYS A 495 -11.42 -29.41 -11.95
CA LYS A 495 -11.54 -28.05 -11.36
C LYS A 495 -11.25 -27.92 -9.86
N GLU A 496 -10.75 -28.96 -9.21
CA GLU A 496 -10.17 -28.86 -7.87
C GLU A 496 -8.66 -28.60 -7.96
N PHE A 497 -8.10 -27.93 -6.95
CA PHE A 497 -6.66 -27.70 -6.77
C PHE A 497 -6.29 -27.74 -5.27
N VAL A 498 -5.02 -28.00 -4.97
CA VAL A 498 -4.46 -27.92 -3.60
C VAL A 498 -3.80 -26.55 -3.43
N ARG A 499 -4.17 -25.80 -2.40
CA ARG A 499 -3.42 -24.62 -1.96
C ARG A 499 -2.40 -25.04 -0.91
N VAL A 500 -1.15 -24.64 -1.09
CA VAL A 500 -0.07 -24.88 -0.12
C VAL A 500 0.19 -23.60 0.69
N GLY A 501 0.83 -23.73 1.86
CA GLY A 501 1.27 -22.56 2.63
C GLY A 501 0.15 -21.83 3.36
N GLY A 502 -0.88 -22.54 3.84
CA GLY A 502 -1.99 -21.92 4.56
C GLY A 502 -1.56 -21.15 5.82
N ASP A 503 -0.38 -21.46 6.38
CA ASP A 503 0.26 -20.73 7.47
C ASP A 503 0.75 -19.32 7.10
N PHE A 504 0.95 -19.02 5.81
CA PHE A 504 1.34 -17.69 5.36
C PHE A 504 0.19 -16.68 5.45
N HIS A 505 -1.05 -17.14 5.29
CA HIS A 505 -2.26 -16.34 5.39
C HIS A 505 -2.87 -16.42 6.79
N GLU A 506 -2.09 -16.03 7.79
CA GLU A 506 -2.53 -16.03 9.18
C GLU A 506 -3.81 -15.19 9.34
N ILE A 507 -4.87 -15.83 9.83
CA ILE A 507 -6.11 -15.14 10.19
C ILE A 507 -6.03 -14.83 11.67
N PHE A 508 -6.36 -13.61 12.06
CA PHE A 508 -6.42 -13.21 13.46
C PHE A 508 -7.88 -13.06 13.89
N ASP A 509 -8.20 -13.47 15.12
CA ASP A 509 -9.51 -13.22 15.71
C ASP A 509 -9.74 -11.72 16.01
N ARG A 510 -10.92 -11.38 16.53
CA ARG A 510 -11.25 -9.98 16.87
C ARG A 510 -10.37 -9.40 17.98
N GLN A 511 -9.70 -10.26 18.74
CA GLN A 511 -8.80 -9.94 19.84
C GLN A 511 -7.33 -9.87 19.37
N GLY A 512 -7.06 -10.16 18.10
CA GLY A 512 -5.72 -10.16 17.52
C GLY A 512 -4.92 -11.44 17.80
N ASN A 513 -5.56 -12.52 18.27
CA ASN A 513 -4.90 -13.82 18.42
C ASN A 513 -4.87 -14.54 17.08
N LYS A 514 -3.72 -15.16 16.76
CA LYS A 514 -3.58 -15.99 15.55
C LYS A 514 -4.51 -17.20 15.66
N LEU A 515 -5.44 -17.32 14.70
CA LEU A 515 -6.27 -18.50 14.54
C LEU A 515 -5.43 -19.64 13.93
N PRO A 516 -5.67 -20.89 14.34
CA PRO A 516 -5.03 -22.04 13.72
C PRO A 516 -5.30 -22.10 12.20
N SER A 517 -4.24 -22.20 11.42
CA SER A 517 -4.23 -22.41 9.96
C SER A 517 -3.98 -23.88 9.64
N PHE A 518 -4.50 -24.38 8.52
CA PHE A 518 -4.15 -25.71 8.02
C PHE A 518 -2.99 -25.58 7.05
N ASP A 519 -2.14 -26.60 6.98
CA ASP A 519 -0.94 -26.54 6.14
C ASP A 519 -1.34 -26.54 4.66
N LEU A 520 -2.38 -27.33 4.31
CA LEU A 520 -2.95 -27.45 2.97
C LEU A 520 -4.48 -27.28 2.97
N THR A 521 -5.02 -26.75 1.88
CA THR A 521 -6.48 -26.80 1.58
C THR A 521 -6.73 -27.37 0.18
N VAL A 522 -7.84 -28.08 0.00
CA VAL A 522 -8.34 -28.45 -1.32
C VAL A 522 -9.53 -27.56 -1.63
N GLU A 523 -9.44 -26.83 -2.73
CA GLU A 523 -10.43 -25.84 -3.14
C GLU A 523 -10.96 -26.15 -4.54
N ASN A 524 -12.21 -25.76 -4.79
CA ASN A 524 -12.74 -25.71 -6.15
C ASN A 524 -12.48 -24.33 -6.80
N LYS A 525 -12.75 -24.19 -8.10
CA LYS A 525 -12.61 -22.90 -8.81
C LYS A 525 -13.48 -21.76 -8.27
N ALA A 526 -14.50 -22.04 -7.46
CA ALA A 526 -15.31 -21.01 -6.81
C ALA A 526 -14.66 -20.50 -5.50
N GLY A 527 -13.53 -21.07 -5.08
CA GLY A 527 -12.85 -20.75 -3.83
C GLY A 527 -13.47 -21.44 -2.61
N GLU A 528 -14.37 -22.40 -2.80
CA GLU A 528 -14.94 -23.16 -1.69
C GLU A 528 -13.91 -24.19 -1.21
N VAL A 529 -13.62 -24.16 0.10
CA VAL A 529 -12.74 -25.14 0.75
C VAL A 529 -13.49 -26.45 0.94
N LEU A 530 -13.05 -27.48 0.23
CA LEU A 530 -13.60 -28.84 0.28
C LEU A 530 -12.94 -29.68 1.37
N ARG A 531 -11.62 -29.53 1.54
CA ARG A 531 -10.80 -30.28 2.51
C ARG A 531 -9.78 -29.34 3.15
N ASN A 532 -9.56 -29.49 4.44
CA ASN A 532 -8.52 -28.83 5.21
C ASN A 532 -7.58 -29.93 5.72
N VAL A 533 -6.30 -29.88 5.38
CA VAL A 533 -5.35 -30.96 5.69
C VAL A 533 -4.20 -30.40 6.53
N ASP A 534 -4.06 -30.91 7.75
CA ASP A 534 -2.85 -30.71 8.56
C ASP A 534 -1.85 -31.83 8.26
N VAL A 535 -0.57 -31.49 8.15
CA VAL A 535 0.48 -32.44 7.83
C VAL A 535 1.50 -32.46 8.95
N ARG A 536 1.80 -33.64 9.48
CA ARG A 536 2.76 -33.83 10.56
C ARG A 536 3.74 -34.91 10.19
N SER A 537 5.03 -34.67 10.41
CA SER A 537 6.06 -35.69 10.36
C SER A 537 6.49 -36.05 11.77
N ILE A 538 6.50 -37.34 12.09
CA ILE A 538 7.03 -37.86 13.35
C ILE A 538 8.39 -38.48 13.05
N LYS A 539 9.43 -37.80 13.54
CA LYS A 539 10.84 -38.12 13.27
C LYS A 539 11.37 -39.27 14.10
N TYR A 540 10.73 -39.57 15.22
CA TYR A 540 11.17 -40.65 16.08
C TYR A 540 10.52 -41.95 15.63
N PRO A 541 11.26 -43.07 15.65
CA PRO A 541 10.69 -44.38 15.39
C PRO A 541 9.51 -44.58 16.34
N ILE A 542 8.34 -44.87 15.79
CA ILE A 542 7.15 -45.09 16.61
C ILE A 542 7.23 -46.47 17.23
N GLU A 543 7.21 -46.52 18.55
CA GLU A 543 7.21 -47.75 19.32
C GLU A 543 5.80 -48.09 19.83
N LEU A 544 4.99 -47.08 20.14
CA LEU A 544 3.65 -47.20 20.73
C LEU A 544 2.70 -46.14 20.19
N PHE A 545 1.38 -46.34 20.31
CA PHE A 545 0.40 -45.30 19.99
C PHE A 545 0.65 -43.95 20.69
N GLY A 546 1.20 -43.99 21.91
CA GLY A 546 1.55 -42.78 22.67
C GLY A 546 2.40 -41.79 21.88
N ASP A 547 3.26 -42.29 20.98
CA ASP A 547 4.17 -41.46 20.17
C ASP A 547 3.43 -40.69 19.07
N LEU A 548 2.25 -41.18 18.66
CA LEU A 548 1.36 -40.54 17.69
C LEU A 548 0.44 -39.52 18.33
N THR A 549 0.25 -39.61 19.65
CA THR A 549 -0.75 -38.82 20.38
C THR A 549 -0.53 -37.32 20.21
N GLN A 550 0.72 -36.86 20.20
CA GLN A 550 1.02 -35.44 20.02
C GLN A 550 0.62 -34.94 18.62
N GLY A 551 0.96 -35.70 17.56
CA GLY A 551 0.58 -35.36 16.19
C GLY A 551 -0.94 -35.35 15.99
N ILE A 552 -1.63 -36.34 16.55
CA ILE A 552 -3.10 -36.43 16.51
C ILE A 552 -3.74 -35.27 17.27
N LYS A 553 -3.29 -34.97 18.49
CA LYS A 553 -3.82 -33.87 19.31
C LYS A 553 -3.68 -32.53 18.58
N TYR A 554 -2.52 -32.29 17.97
CA TYR A 554 -2.26 -31.06 17.23
C TYR A 554 -3.24 -30.87 16.05
N ALA A 555 -3.49 -31.94 15.28
CA ALA A 555 -4.44 -31.87 14.18
C ALA A 555 -5.89 -31.67 14.66
N ILE A 556 -6.27 -32.27 15.80
CA ILE A 556 -7.60 -32.08 16.39
C ILE A 556 -7.80 -30.65 16.88
N ASP A 557 -6.80 -30.03 17.52
CA ASP A 557 -6.91 -28.66 18.01
C ASP A 557 -7.19 -27.65 16.86
N LYS A 558 -6.69 -27.91 15.65
CA LYS A 558 -6.98 -27.09 14.45
C LYS A 558 -8.44 -27.20 13.95
N ARG A 559 -9.14 -28.32 14.22
CA ARG A 559 -10.54 -28.57 13.79
C ARG A 559 -11.54 -27.59 14.40
N VAL A 560 -11.21 -27.01 15.55
CA VAL A 560 -12.09 -26.16 16.36
C VAL A 560 -12.37 -24.78 15.73
N THR A 561 -11.75 -24.47 14.58
CA THR A 561 -11.71 -23.12 13.98
C THR A 561 -12.89 -22.72 13.08
N GLY A 562 -13.95 -23.51 12.98
CA GLY A 562 -15.17 -23.12 12.24
C GLY A 562 -14.99 -23.00 10.71
N LYS A 563 -13.97 -23.66 10.14
CA LYS A 563 -13.74 -23.68 8.69
C LYS A 563 -14.71 -24.63 7.96
N THR A 564 -15.05 -24.30 6.72
CA THR A 564 -15.86 -25.16 5.84
C THR A 564 -15.01 -26.29 5.27
N GLY A 565 -15.65 -27.39 4.86
CA GLY A 565 -15.00 -28.57 4.27
C GLY A 565 -14.67 -29.65 5.30
N THR A 566 -14.21 -30.81 4.83
CA THR A 566 -13.74 -31.89 5.72
C THR A 566 -12.40 -31.49 6.36
N VAL A 567 -12.17 -31.93 7.59
CA VAL A 567 -10.88 -31.76 8.27
C VAL A 567 -10.16 -33.08 8.27
N GLU A 568 -8.91 -33.06 7.82
CA GLU A 568 -8.06 -34.23 7.64
C GLU A 568 -6.69 -33.98 8.27
N ALA A 569 -6.06 -35.07 8.68
CA ALA A 569 -4.72 -35.07 9.23
C ALA A 569 -3.89 -36.13 8.52
N THR A 570 -2.77 -35.73 7.95
CA THR A 570 -1.78 -36.65 7.38
C THR A 570 -0.59 -36.70 8.32
N ILE A 571 -0.39 -37.86 8.95
CA ILE A 571 0.75 -38.10 9.83
C ILE A 571 1.73 -39.01 9.08
N GLN A 572 2.83 -38.43 8.62
CA GLN A 572 3.95 -39.18 8.10
C GLN A 572 4.77 -39.74 9.26
N ILE A 573 5.06 -41.03 9.18
CA ILE A 573 5.80 -41.75 10.19
C ILE A 573 7.02 -42.40 9.57
N GLU A 574 8.18 -42.23 10.18
CA GLU A 574 9.35 -43.01 9.83
C GLU A 574 9.38 -44.26 10.70
N ILE A 575 9.24 -45.42 10.06
CA ILE A 575 9.34 -46.70 10.75
C ILE A 575 10.78 -47.16 10.61
N ALA A 576 11.64 -46.71 11.53
CA ALA A 576 13.03 -47.13 11.53
C ALA A 576 13.15 -48.56 12.08
N GLU A 577 14.03 -49.36 11.47
CA GLU A 577 14.51 -50.58 12.11
C GLU A 577 15.20 -50.22 13.43
N ARG A 578 14.79 -50.87 14.51
CA ARG A 578 15.32 -50.61 15.86
C ARG A 578 16.83 -50.87 15.86
N ARG A 579 17.64 -49.80 15.97
CA ARG A 579 19.12 -49.91 15.94
C ARG A 579 19.72 -50.65 17.13
N ASN A 580 18.95 -50.85 18.22
CA ASN A 580 19.43 -51.59 19.37
C ASN A 580 18.27 -52.18 20.20
N PRO A 581 17.67 -53.30 19.79
CA PRO A 581 16.50 -53.88 20.45
C PRO A 581 16.75 -54.47 21.86
N GLY A 582 17.88 -54.15 22.49
CA GLY A 582 18.41 -54.81 23.68
C GLY A 582 19.31 -56.00 23.29
N ALA A 583 20.30 -56.30 24.12
CA ALA A 583 21.30 -57.33 23.85
C ALA A 583 20.65 -58.69 23.56
N GLY A 584 20.67 -59.11 22.29
CA GLY A 584 20.22 -60.42 21.83
C GLY A 584 18.82 -60.46 21.19
N LYS A 585 18.08 -59.35 21.08
CA LYS A 585 16.80 -59.35 20.35
C LYS A 585 17.00 -58.96 18.88
N ARG A 586 16.11 -59.40 17.98
CA ARG A 586 16.00 -58.91 16.59
C ARG A 586 14.55 -58.60 16.29
N TRP A 587 14.29 -57.48 15.63
CA TRP A 587 12.94 -57.04 15.30
C TRP A 587 12.77 -57.11 13.78
N TYR A 588 11.65 -57.66 13.33
CA TYR A 588 11.25 -57.69 11.93
C TYR A 588 9.94 -56.92 11.82
N TYR A 589 9.92 -55.90 10.98
CA TYR A 589 8.73 -55.11 10.73
C TYR A 589 8.15 -55.44 9.35
N ASN A 590 6.87 -55.80 9.31
CA ASN A 590 6.15 -55.95 8.05
C ASN A 590 5.48 -54.62 7.69
N GLN A 591 6.06 -53.92 6.72
CA GLN A 591 5.57 -52.60 6.28
C GLN A 591 4.14 -52.61 5.74
N GLN A 592 3.66 -53.73 5.20
CA GLN A 592 2.32 -53.81 4.61
C GLN A 592 1.25 -54.01 5.67
N THR A 593 1.53 -54.80 6.71
CA THR A 593 0.54 -55.17 7.73
C THR A 593 0.69 -54.37 9.03
N GLY A 594 1.83 -53.71 9.24
CA GLY A 594 2.15 -53.03 10.49
C GLY A 594 2.63 -53.96 11.59
N ASP A 595 2.80 -55.25 11.29
CA ASP A 595 3.14 -56.25 12.30
C ASP A 595 4.62 -56.16 12.67
N TYR A 596 4.90 -56.35 13.97
CA TYR A 596 6.24 -56.56 14.47
C TYR A 596 6.43 -58.01 14.88
N THR A 597 7.58 -58.57 14.54
CA THR A 597 8.01 -59.88 15.03
C THR A 597 9.29 -59.69 15.82
N ILE A 598 9.29 -60.07 17.10
CA ILE A 598 10.45 -59.98 17.98
C ILE A 598 11.05 -61.38 18.09
N VAL A 599 12.29 -61.55 17.62
CA VAL A 599 13.08 -62.74 17.87
C VAL A 599 13.91 -62.48 19.12
N GLU A 600 13.63 -63.23 20.18
CA GLU A 600 14.31 -63.16 21.46
C GLU A 600 15.71 -63.82 21.38
N LYS A 601 16.53 -63.64 22.43
CA LYS A 601 17.92 -64.13 22.47
C LYS A 601 18.03 -65.65 22.37
N ASP A 602 17.02 -66.37 22.84
CA ASP A 602 16.91 -67.83 22.73
C ASP A 602 16.36 -68.31 21.38
N GLY A 603 16.08 -67.38 20.46
CA GLY A 603 15.49 -67.67 19.15
C GLY A 603 13.95 -67.78 19.16
N SER A 604 13.30 -67.64 20.32
CA SER A 604 11.84 -67.64 20.39
C SER A 604 11.25 -66.41 19.70
N ILE A 605 10.07 -66.60 19.09
CA ILE A 605 9.39 -65.55 18.34
C ILE A 605 8.22 -65.03 19.18
N ARG A 606 8.22 -63.73 19.49
CA ARG A 606 7.11 -63.02 20.10
C ARG A 606 6.48 -62.06 19.08
N VAL A 607 5.24 -62.34 18.71
CA VAL A 607 4.40 -61.42 17.94
C VAL A 607 3.54 -60.64 18.95
N PRO A 608 3.64 -59.30 19.02
CA PRO A 608 2.73 -58.51 19.84
C PRO A 608 1.27 -58.80 19.46
N PRO A 609 0.34 -58.82 20.42
CA PRO A 609 -1.04 -59.19 20.18
C PRO A 609 -1.81 -58.20 19.28
N LYS A 610 -1.26 -57.00 19.07
CA LYS A 610 -1.82 -55.95 18.22
C LYS A 610 -0.72 -55.33 17.38
N ASN A 611 -1.03 -55.01 16.14
CA ASN A 611 -0.16 -54.19 15.32
C ASN A 611 -0.38 -52.70 15.60
N ILE A 612 0.56 -51.88 15.14
CA ILE A 612 0.54 -50.43 15.39
C ILE A 612 -0.75 -49.75 14.89
N PHE A 613 -1.33 -50.23 13.78
CA PHE A 613 -2.56 -49.67 13.23
C PHE A 613 -3.78 -49.99 14.10
N GLN A 614 -3.84 -51.22 14.65
CA GLN A 614 -4.89 -51.60 15.61
C GLN A 614 -4.77 -50.83 16.92
N ASP A 615 -3.55 -50.68 17.46
CA ASP A 615 -3.29 -49.87 18.65
C ASP A 615 -3.70 -48.40 18.41
N VAL A 616 -3.44 -47.87 17.21
CA VAL A 616 -3.91 -46.55 16.79
C VAL A 616 -5.42 -46.42 16.75
N ALA A 617 -6.10 -47.34 16.07
CA ALA A 617 -7.55 -47.28 15.90
C ALA A 617 -8.27 -47.34 17.25
N GLU A 618 -7.82 -48.19 18.18
CA GLU A 618 -8.43 -48.33 19.50
C GLU A 618 -8.23 -47.11 20.39
N ASN A 619 -7.04 -46.49 20.34
CA ASN A 619 -6.73 -45.36 21.21
C ASN A 619 -7.17 -44.00 20.63
N LEU A 620 -7.45 -43.91 19.32
CA LEU A 620 -8.06 -42.72 18.71
C LEU A 620 -9.39 -42.35 19.38
N VAL A 621 -10.20 -43.35 19.75
CA VAL A 621 -11.49 -43.18 20.45
C VAL A 621 -11.29 -42.52 21.83
N ASN A 622 -10.17 -42.82 22.50
CA ASN A 622 -9.86 -42.22 23.80
C ASN A 622 -9.46 -40.74 23.66
N ILE A 623 -8.69 -40.39 22.63
CA ILE A 623 -8.34 -38.99 22.33
C ILE A 623 -9.59 -38.18 21.98
N GLU A 624 -10.50 -38.74 21.19
CA GLU A 624 -11.77 -38.09 20.85
C GLU A 624 -12.60 -37.81 22.11
N ARG A 625 -12.68 -38.77 23.06
CA ARG A 625 -13.42 -38.59 24.31
C ARG A 625 -12.81 -37.50 25.20
N GLU A 626 -11.48 -37.46 25.34
CA GLU A 626 -10.78 -36.38 26.07
C GLU A 626 -11.05 -35.01 25.44
N ASN A 627 -10.99 -34.93 24.11
CA ASN A 627 -11.18 -33.67 23.39
C ASN A 627 -12.64 -33.22 23.35
N LEU A 628 -13.61 -34.13 23.23
CA LEU A 628 -15.04 -33.81 23.37
C LEU A 628 -15.35 -33.25 24.76
N HIS A 629 -14.67 -33.70 25.81
CA HIS A 629 -14.79 -33.13 27.14
C HIS A 629 -14.27 -31.68 27.17
N ARG A 630 -13.10 -31.41 26.57
CA ARG A 630 -12.53 -30.05 26.46
C ARG A 630 -13.39 -29.10 25.61
N ILE A 631 -14.02 -29.60 24.55
CA ILE A 631 -14.95 -28.82 23.72
C ILE A 631 -16.21 -28.46 24.52
N LYS A 632 -16.77 -29.42 25.29
CA LYS A 632 -17.94 -29.17 26.16
C LYS A 632 -17.65 -28.19 27.30
N GLU A 633 -16.42 -28.13 27.79
CA GLU A 633 -16.00 -27.21 28.85
C GLU A 633 -15.69 -25.78 28.36
N ASN A 634 -15.68 -25.53 27.04
CA ASN A 634 -15.45 -24.22 26.44
C ASN A 634 -16.72 -23.70 25.71
N PRO A 635 -17.71 -23.12 26.44
CA PRO A 635 -19.02 -22.77 25.91
C PRO A 635 -19.02 -21.64 24.85
N HIS A 636 -17.87 -21.07 24.52
CA HIS A 636 -17.71 -20.13 23.40
C HIS A 636 -17.55 -20.82 22.04
N LEU A 637 -17.43 -22.14 22.01
CA LEU A 637 -17.41 -22.96 20.81
C LEU A 637 -18.82 -23.49 20.52
N ASN A 638 -19.67 -22.64 19.93
CA ASN A 638 -20.99 -23.06 19.48
C ASN A 638 -20.86 -24.01 18.28
N LEU A 639 -21.15 -25.30 18.50
CA LEU A 639 -21.48 -26.24 17.44
C LEU A 639 -22.90 -25.93 16.95
N ILE A 640 -23.04 -25.53 15.69
CA ILE A 640 -24.29 -25.72 14.96
C ILE A 640 -24.26 -27.18 14.50
N ASP A 641 -25.07 -28.00 15.14
CA ASP A 641 -25.28 -29.40 14.79
C ASP A 641 -25.94 -29.48 13.39
N ARG A 642 -25.25 -30.12 12.43
CA ARG A 642 -25.80 -30.54 11.14
C ARG A 642 -25.17 -31.84 10.68
#